data_AF-A0A535T2J6-F1
#
_entry.id   AF-A0A535T2J6-F1
#
_cell.length_a   1.000
_cell.length_b   1.000
_cell.length_c   1.000
_cell.angle_alpha   90.00
_cell.angle_beta   90.00
_cell.angle_gamma   90.00
#
_symmetry.space_group_name_H-M   'P 1'
#
loop_
_entity.id
_entity.type
_entity.pdbx_description
1 polymer ?
#
loop_
_entity_poly.entity_id
_entity_poly.type
_entity_poly.pdbx_seq_one_letter_code
_entity_poly.pdbx_strand_id
1 'polypeptide(L)'
;MPQEVNKPRKCLLQPLLSFLIVFGVHAFFGIAGVVAYRFTNFKLIARLYSGIYVLLVPLVGFTSYNLMLGAHITLSLPTLIAIAAVYAAIVYTLLAIYQGFSIYGYLGAMALIVADLAVAADLHLNYSWWPAMLMPLAFAALTSIARSPSTRRERYFTGMLLVLRQPVRVFMYSIVGICLLSAVAVTVLSLSLESTFFNASMEEIRFSILSMSVLLLIWTTAWFWLMKRTRELPVLALLFLACVLAFCYVFNFSQGGYTLVLVSVALLYHALNRFAVPLLQPLGKLGRSLDQIALVLVCLAPFISSPLLPQQLFSAAYQIPLDSNLNLYVHPNWAAAAELIAVGVGCLLTMSIILLHANHRGKTENHYNNWPWLLLLSGFLLNWELSTIVLSLNLVPAWFFVGLTLALIGIAVHVRQRFGSYWANPIDVLVLGEALLALGLCLNQGADHLSMLLLGFAVLFYAVALYQRRQRMLFLPLVFAVLALPILLFSRPYVALLIGALLPFAAVAIRRIMANRTLAVSEESATKSGRATLWEWPLVAIGLLYGAAAGLMDVLISQYSALPQSIVGNWLGVIFPVALELAVLSLAWYASAALARIKWWLIPVISFASVALLLPGNQFLVLVTVTPVAAILGFGVSRSFDRTWASPLYIVALLSAIMTGIVGYQNPAHIAHPWVGKEEQFPEVCLTILRYSFCRCIIDGHGQRFYHCKSPLLPCCNDALCAGSLRRSAL
;
A
#
# COMPACT_ATOMS: atom_id res chain seq x y z
N MET A 1 12.15 -42.31 87.83
CA MET A 1 13.15 -41.70 86.91
C MET A 1 12.79 -42.11 85.49
N PRO A 2 12.90 -41.24 84.46
CA PRO A 2 12.30 -39.90 84.40
C PRO A 2 11.75 -39.54 82.98
N GLN A 3 11.23 -38.31 82.87
CA GLN A 3 11.08 -37.46 81.67
C GLN A 3 9.89 -37.67 80.71
N GLU A 4 8.79 -36.94 80.94
CA GLU A 4 8.29 -35.94 79.96
C GLU A 4 7.34 -34.89 80.60
N VAL A 5 7.63 -34.42 81.82
CA VAL A 5 6.90 -33.29 82.44
C VAL A 5 7.63 -31.98 82.10
N ASN A 6 7.56 -31.50 80.84
CA ASN A 6 7.95 -30.11 80.53
C ASN A 6 7.53 -29.55 79.16
N LYS A 7 6.39 -29.97 78.59
CA LYS A 7 5.86 -29.37 77.34
C LYS A 7 4.70 -28.35 77.45
N PRO A 8 3.82 -28.32 78.48
CA PRO A 8 2.69 -27.39 78.46
C PRO A 8 3.00 -25.97 78.96
N ARG A 9 3.99 -25.77 79.86
CA ARG A 9 4.30 -24.42 80.39
C ARG A 9 5.03 -23.50 79.41
N LYS A 10 5.82 -24.07 78.48
CA LYS A 10 6.51 -23.27 77.43
C LYS A 10 5.54 -22.73 76.37
N CYS A 11 4.39 -23.37 76.14
CA CYS A 11 3.41 -22.93 75.14
C CYS A 11 2.61 -21.67 75.54
N LEU A 12 2.43 -21.41 76.85
CA LEU A 12 1.61 -20.30 77.36
C LEU A 12 2.43 -19.08 77.81
N LEU A 13 3.70 -19.28 78.17
CA LEU A 13 4.56 -18.21 78.70
C LEU A 13 4.95 -17.17 77.62
N GLN A 14 5.17 -17.64 76.39
CA GLN A 14 5.63 -16.80 75.27
C GLN A 14 4.56 -15.81 74.73
N PRO A 15 3.28 -16.21 74.52
CA PRO A 15 2.23 -15.25 74.15
C PRO A 15 1.90 -14.28 75.28
N LEU A 16 1.98 -14.71 76.55
CA LEU A 16 1.75 -13.86 77.72
C LEU A 16 2.83 -12.78 77.88
N LEU A 17 4.10 -13.14 77.69
CA LEU A 17 5.21 -12.17 77.70
C LEU A 17 5.06 -11.14 76.57
N SER A 18 4.71 -11.59 75.36
CA SER A 18 4.52 -10.71 74.19
C SER A 18 3.37 -9.73 74.41
N PHE A 19 2.25 -10.18 74.98
CA PHE A 19 1.13 -9.30 75.35
C PHE A 19 1.55 -8.26 76.39
N LEU A 20 2.25 -8.67 77.45
CA LEU A 20 2.60 -7.77 78.57
C LEU A 20 3.58 -6.67 78.13
N ILE A 21 4.52 -6.98 77.25
CA ILE A 21 5.44 -6.00 76.64
C ILE A 21 4.66 -4.99 75.80
N VAL A 22 3.84 -5.46 74.85
CA VAL A 22 3.09 -4.60 73.92
C VAL A 22 2.06 -3.74 74.67
N PHE A 23 1.36 -4.32 75.65
CA PHE A 23 0.41 -3.62 76.50
C PHE A 23 1.10 -2.56 77.38
N GLY A 24 2.27 -2.87 77.95
CA GLY A 24 3.06 -1.92 78.73
C GLY A 24 3.48 -0.70 77.91
N VAL A 25 3.97 -0.92 76.67
CA VAL A 25 4.33 0.15 75.74
C VAL A 25 3.10 0.99 75.36
N HIS A 26 1.97 0.34 75.07
CA HIS A 26 0.71 1.03 74.77
C HIS A 26 0.24 1.90 75.95
N ALA A 27 0.21 1.36 77.17
CA ALA A 27 -0.18 2.10 78.37
C ALA A 27 0.73 3.30 78.63
N PHE A 28 2.05 3.16 78.43
CA PHE A 28 3.01 4.25 78.57
C PHE A 28 2.68 5.43 77.64
N PHE A 29 2.47 5.19 76.34
CA PHE A 29 2.14 6.26 75.40
C PHE A 29 0.77 6.90 75.69
N GLY A 30 -0.21 6.14 76.20
CA GLY A 30 -1.51 6.66 76.62
C GLY A 30 -1.40 7.60 77.81
N ILE A 31 -0.73 7.16 78.90
CA ILE A 31 -0.53 7.94 80.11
C ILE A 31 0.32 9.18 79.82
N ALA A 32 1.43 9.03 79.09
CA ALA A 32 2.30 10.13 78.69
C ALA A 32 1.56 11.16 77.82
N GLY A 33 0.69 10.70 76.92
CA GLY A 33 -0.17 11.57 76.09
C GLY A 33 -1.15 12.40 76.92
N VAL A 34 -1.86 11.78 77.87
CA VAL A 34 -2.82 12.47 78.77
C VAL A 34 -2.11 13.49 79.67
N VAL A 35 -0.96 13.11 80.24
CA VAL A 35 -0.17 14.01 81.10
C VAL A 35 0.37 15.19 80.29
N ALA A 36 0.93 14.94 79.09
CA ALA A 36 1.43 15.99 78.22
C ALA A 36 0.33 16.96 77.74
N TYR A 37 -0.91 16.50 77.59
CA TYR A 37 -2.04 17.33 77.14
C TYR A 37 -2.41 18.42 78.16
N ARG A 38 -2.11 18.20 79.45
CA ARG A 38 -2.39 19.14 80.54
C ARG A 38 -1.53 20.41 80.46
N PHE A 39 -0.43 20.38 79.71
CA PHE A 39 0.50 21.52 79.57
C PHE A 39 0.35 22.20 78.21
N THR A 40 0.13 23.52 78.22
CA THR A 40 -0.11 24.34 77.02
C THR A 40 1.03 24.29 76.00
N ASN A 41 2.28 24.22 76.48
CA ASN A 41 3.48 24.18 75.63
C ASN A 41 3.75 22.80 75.02
N PHE A 42 3.17 21.72 75.57
CA PHE A 42 3.42 20.34 75.13
C PHE A 42 2.28 19.76 74.29
N LYS A 43 1.31 20.59 73.87
CA LYS A 43 0.15 20.16 73.07
C LYS A 43 0.50 19.46 71.75
N LEU A 44 1.69 19.68 71.19
CA LEU A 44 2.19 18.98 69.99
C LEU A 44 2.70 17.57 70.35
N ILE A 45 3.47 17.45 71.43
CA ILE A 45 3.98 16.17 71.95
C ILE A 45 2.82 15.31 72.46
N ALA A 46 1.86 15.90 73.17
CA ALA A 46 0.64 15.24 73.60
C ALA A 46 -0.14 14.65 72.42
N ARG A 47 -0.27 15.41 71.33
CA ARG A 47 -0.90 14.94 70.09
C ARG A 47 -0.13 13.78 69.44
N LEU A 48 1.20 13.86 69.36
CA LEU A 48 2.04 12.78 68.83
C LEU A 48 1.92 11.50 69.67
N TYR A 49 2.00 11.60 71.00
CA TYR A 49 1.89 10.44 71.90
C TYR A 49 0.49 9.84 71.91
N SER A 50 -0.56 10.66 71.85
CA SER A 50 -1.92 10.16 71.65
C SER A 50 -2.10 9.47 70.29
N GLY A 51 -1.44 9.95 69.22
CA GLY A 51 -1.44 9.29 67.92
C GLY A 51 -0.76 7.93 67.93
N ILE A 52 0.42 7.83 68.56
CA ILE A 52 1.16 6.57 68.73
C ILE A 52 0.35 5.58 69.57
N TYR A 53 -0.25 6.05 70.68
CA TYR A 53 -1.15 5.28 71.52
C TYR A 53 -2.27 4.66 70.68
N VAL A 54 -3.00 5.47 69.92
CA VAL A 54 -4.12 5.00 69.10
C VAL A 54 -3.64 3.98 68.05
N LEU A 55 -2.51 4.20 67.37
CA LEU A 55 -1.95 3.27 66.38
C LEU A 55 -1.51 1.91 66.95
N LEU A 56 -1.17 1.83 68.24
CA LEU A 56 -0.77 0.58 68.90
C LEU A 56 -1.95 -0.34 69.25
N VAL A 57 -3.20 0.15 69.16
CA VAL A 57 -4.42 -0.60 69.55
C VAL A 57 -4.58 -1.94 68.81
N PRO A 58 -4.39 -2.06 67.46
CA PRO A 58 -4.52 -3.34 66.77
C PRO A 58 -3.50 -4.37 67.25
N LEU A 59 -2.28 -3.94 67.57
CA LEU A 59 -1.21 -4.82 68.02
C LEU A 59 -1.49 -5.38 69.41
N VAL A 60 -1.98 -4.53 70.32
CA VAL A 60 -2.45 -4.96 71.65
C VAL A 60 -3.63 -5.93 71.49
N GLY A 61 -4.64 -5.58 70.71
CA GLY A 61 -5.81 -6.43 70.46
C GLY A 61 -5.45 -7.81 69.90
N PHE A 62 -4.49 -7.90 68.98
CA PHE A 62 -3.99 -9.17 68.47
C PHE A 62 -3.26 -10.01 69.52
N THR A 63 -2.37 -9.39 70.30
CA THR A 63 -1.68 -10.11 71.38
C THR A 63 -2.64 -10.59 72.47
N SER A 64 -3.73 -9.85 72.73
CA SER A 64 -4.84 -10.30 73.59
C SER A 64 -5.65 -11.45 72.98
N TYR A 65 -5.96 -11.39 71.69
CA TYR A 65 -6.67 -12.44 70.96
C TYR A 65 -5.90 -13.78 71.02
N ASN A 66 -4.59 -13.75 70.74
CA ASN A 66 -3.73 -14.94 70.82
C ASN A 66 -3.63 -15.50 72.25
N LEU A 67 -3.72 -14.65 73.27
CA LEU A 67 -3.72 -15.05 74.67
C LEU A 67 -5.03 -15.75 75.08
N MET A 68 -6.19 -15.23 74.64
CA MET A 68 -7.51 -15.72 75.08
C MET A 68 -7.98 -16.98 74.35
N LEU A 69 -7.78 -17.07 73.02
CA LEU A 69 -8.34 -18.16 72.21
C LEU A 69 -7.34 -19.30 71.95
N GLY A 70 -6.13 -19.21 72.50
CA GLY A 70 -5.15 -20.30 72.53
C GLY A 70 -4.92 -20.95 71.16
N ALA A 71 -4.57 -20.17 70.14
CA ALA A 71 -4.29 -20.64 68.77
C ALA A 71 -5.37 -21.52 68.09
N HIS A 72 -6.55 -21.73 68.68
CA HIS A 72 -7.56 -22.66 68.17
C HIS A 72 -8.29 -22.13 66.93
N ILE A 73 -8.31 -20.81 66.71
CA ILE A 73 -8.80 -20.15 65.49
C ILE A 73 -7.66 -19.27 64.96
N THR A 74 -6.91 -19.77 63.99
CA THR A 74 -5.79 -19.06 63.38
C THR A 74 -6.32 -18.05 62.36
N LEU A 75 -6.35 -16.76 62.72
CA LEU A 75 -6.47 -15.70 61.72
C LEU A 75 -5.26 -15.76 60.80
N SER A 76 -5.49 -15.71 59.48
CA SER A 76 -4.40 -15.70 58.52
C SER A 76 -3.56 -14.41 58.70
N LEU A 77 -2.26 -14.49 58.39
CA LEU A 77 -1.38 -13.32 58.44
C LEU A 77 -1.91 -12.16 57.56
N PRO A 78 -2.42 -12.39 56.33
CA PRO A 78 -3.05 -11.34 55.52
C PRO A 78 -4.26 -10.68 56.20
N THR A 79 -5.15 -11.45 56.83
CA THR A 79 -6.32 -10.88 57.54
C THR A 79 -5.89 -9.93 58.66
N LEU A 80 -4.84 -10.29 59.39
CA LEU A 80 -4.30 -9.46 60.47
C LEU A 80 -3.76 -8.12 59.94
N ILE A 81 -3.00 -8.16 58.83
CA ILE A 81 -2.47 -6.98 58.17
C ILE A 81 -3.62 -6.09 57.68
N ALA A 82 -4.68 -6.69 57.11
CA ALA A 82 -5.85 -5.96 56.64
C ALA A 82 -6.56 -5.20 57.78
N ILE A 83 -6.84 -5.87 58.91
CA ILE A 83 -7.50 -5.25 60.07
C ILE A 83 -6.65 -4.09 60.63
N ALA A 84 -5.35 -4.31 60.80
CA ALA A 84 -4.44 -3.28 61.31
C ALA A 84 -4.34 -2.07 60.35
N ALA A 85 -4.29 -2.33 59.04
CA ALA A 85 -4.20 -1.30 58.01
C ALA A 85 -5.50 -0.48 57.88
N VAL A 86 -6.68 -1.12 57.93
CA VAL A 86 -7.99 -0.41 57.97
C VAL A 86 -8.08 0.49 59.19
N TYR A 87 -7.66 -0.02 60.35
CA TYR A 87 -7.67 0.77 61.58
C TYR A 87 -6.71 1.98 61.46
N ALA A 88 -5.48 1.76 60.97
CA ALA A 88 -4.53 2.85 60.73
C ALA A 88 -5.08 3.89 59.75
N ALA A 89 -5.78 3.47 58.69
CA ALA A 89 -6.44 4.37 57.75
C ALA A 89 -7.47 5.28 58.42
N ILE A 90 -8.33 4.73 59.29
CA ILE A 90 -9.33 5.51 60.05
C ILE A 90 -8.63 6.53 60.96
N VAL A 91 -7.60 6.10 61.68
CA VAL A 91 -6.88 6.97 62.62
C VAL A 91 -6.15 8.10 61.89
N TYR A 92 -5.42 7.80 60.82
CA TYR A 92 -4.70 8.82 60.05
C TYR A 92 -5.64 9.80 59.34
N THR A 93 -6.79 9.34 58.83
CA THR A 93 -7.77 10.23 58.22
C THR A 93 -8.43 11.15 59.25
N LEU A 94 -8.78 10.64 60.44
CA LEU A 94 -9.25 11.47 61.56
C LEU A 94 -8.18 12.50 61.96
N LEU A 95 -6.93 12.06 62.09
CA LEU A 95 -5.83 12.95 62.45
C LEU A 95 -5.62 14.06 61.41
N ALA A 96 -5.76 13.74 60.13
CA ALA A 96 -5.69 14.72 59.04
C ALA A 96 -6.79 15.79 59.14
N ILE A 97 -8.03 15.39 59.47
CA ILE A 97 -9.17 16.30 59.64
C ILE A 97 -8.97 17.18 60.87
N TYR A 98 -8.63 16.59 62.02
CA TYR A 98 -8.50 17.33 63.29
C TYR A 98 -7.28 18.25 63.34
N GLN A 99 -6.16 17.86 62.72
CA GLN A 99 -4.93 18.66 62.74
C GLN A 99 -4.77 19.57 61.52
N GLY A 100 -5.61 19.39 60.50
CA GLY A 100 -5.53 20.18 59.26
C GLY A 100 -4.30 19.88 58.40
N PHE A 101 -3.57 18.79 58.66
CA PHE A 101 -2.30 18.48 58.01
C PHE A 101 -2.46 17.37 56.97
N SER A 102 -2.16 17.68 55.70
CA SER A 102 -2.46 16.81 54.54
C SER A 102 -1.63 15.53 54.49
N ILE A 103 -0.42 15.51 55.08
CA ILE A 103 0.47 14.32 55.09
C ILE A 103 -0.21 13.12 55.75
N TYR A 104 -0.96 13.34 56.84
CA TYR A 104 -1.73 12.25 57.46
C TYR A 104 -2.83 11.72 56.53
N GLY A 105 -3.38 12.54 55.64
CA GLY A 105 -4.29 12.08 54.59
C GLY A 105 -3.61 11.15 53.59
N TYR A 106 -2.33 11.40 53.24
CA TYR A 106 -1.56 10.49 52.37
C TYR A 106 -1.25 9.17 53.08
N LEU A 107 -0.88 9.20 54.36
CA LEU A 107 -0.64 7.99 55.14
C LEU A 107 -1.91 7.14 55.30
N GLY A 108 -3.06 7.78 55.55
CA GLY A 108 -4.34 7.09 55.64
C GLY A 108 -4.74 6.41 54.33
N ALA A 109 -4.52 7.07 53.20
CA ALA A 109 -4.79 6.47 51.89
C ALA A 109 -3.80 5.35 51.52
N MET A 110 -2.52 5.44 51.90
CA MET A 110 -1.58 4.31 51.76
C MET A 110 -2.01 3.11 52.61
N ALA A 111 -2.48 3.36 53.84
CA ALA A 111 -2.97 2.29 54.70
C ALA A 111 -4.21 1.59 54.10
N LEU A 112 -5.08 2.30 53.39
CA LEU A 112 -6.19 1.67 52.63
C LEU A 112 -5.70 0.79 51.48
N ILE A 113 -4.66 1.18 50.74
CA ILE A 113 -4.07 0.33 49.70
C ILE A 113 -3.50 -0.95 50.32
N VAL A 114 -2.76 -0.82 51.43
CA VAL A 114 -2.20 -1.98 52.13
C VAL A 114 -3.30 -2.91 52.62
N ALA A 115 -4.42 -2.35 53.10
CA ALA A 115 -5.59 -3.14 53.48
C ALA A 115 -6.17 -3.92 52.30
N ASP A 116 -6.41 -3.27 51.15
CA ASP A 116 -6.94 -3.93 49.94
C ASP A 116 -5.99 -5.03 49.42
N LEU A 117 -4.68 -4.78 49.40
CA LEU A 117 -3.69 -5.77 48.98
C LEU A 117 -3.62 -6.96 49.96
N ALA A 118 -3.76 -6.71 51.26
CA ALA A 118 -3.80 -7.77 52.26
C ALA A 118 -5.08 -8.61 52.14
N VAL A 119 -6.23 -8.00 51.83
CA VAL A 119 -7.47 -8.72 51.52
C VAL A 119 -7.32 -9.54 50.24
N ALA A 120 -6.68 -9.00 49.19
CA ALA A 120 -6.41 -9.74 47.97
C ALA A 120 -5.51 -10.97 48.21
N ALA A 121 -4.51 -10.82 49.08
CA ALA A 121 -3.63 -11.92 49.49
C ALA A 121 -4.37 -12.99 50.33
N ASP A 122 -5.32 -12.58 51.18
CA ASP A 122 -6.17 -13.50 51.95
C ASP A 122 -7.11 -14.34 51.06
N LEU A 123 -7.64 -13.72 50.00
CA LEU A 123 -8.47 -14.38 48.99
C LEU A 123 -7.65 -15.29 48.05
N HIS A 124 -6.36 -15.48 48.31
CA HIS A 124 -5.43 -16.27 47.48
C HIS A 124 -5.40 -15.81 46.01
N LEU A 125 -5.60 -14.51 45.74
CA LEU A 125 -5.58 -13.97 44.39
C LEU A 125 -4.14 -13.80 43.89
N ASN A 126 -3.89 -14.33 42.69
CA ASN A 126 -2.63 -14.16 41.99
C ASN A 126 -2.32 -12.68 41.72
N TYR A 127 -1.03 -12.36 41.57
CA TYR A 127 -0.55 -10.98 41.36
C TYR A 127 -1.21 -10.26 40.17
N SER A 128 -1.70 -11.03 39.19
CA SER A 128 -2.45 -10.50 38.06
C SER A 128 -3.75 -9.79 38.47
N TRP A 129 -4.37 -10.10 39.60
CA TRP A 129 -5.66 -9.53 40.04
C TRP A 129 -5.52 -8.30 40.95
N TRP A 130 -4.34 -8.07 41.52
CA TRP A 130 -4.12 -7.03 42.53
C TRP A 130 -4.49 -5.62 42.05
N PRO A 131 -4.15 -5.20 40.81
CA PRO A 131 -4.58 -3.89 40.32
C PRO A 131 -6.09 -3.74 40.12
N ALA A 132 -6.81 -4.84 39.82
CA ALA A 132 -8.27 -4.83 39.73
C ALA A 132 -8.91 -4.63 41.11
N MET A 133 -8.32 -5.24 42.15
CA MET A 133 -8.78 -5.08 43.53
C MET A 133 -8.63 -3.66 44.08
N LEU A 134 -7.70 -2.85 43.54
CA LEU A 134 -7.55 -1.45 43.95
C LEU A 134 -8.58 -0.51 43.30
N MET A 135 -9.23 -0.90 42.19
CA MET A 135 -10.18 -0.03 41.47
C MET A 135 -11.42 0.39 42.28
N PRO A 136 -12.02 -0.43 43.16
CA PRO A 136 -13.08 0.00 44.08
C PRO A 136 -12.73 1.26 44.89
N LEU A 137 -11.50 1.37 45.40
CA LEU A 137 -11.01 2.58 46.06
C LEU A 137 -10.99 3.77 45.10
N ALA A 138 -10.55 3.57 43.85
CA ALA A 138 -10.56 4.62 42.83
C ALA A 138 -11.97 5.08 42.45
N PHE A 139 -12.97 4.19 42.46
CA PHE A 139 -14.38 4.53 42.28
C PHE A 139 -14.91 5.38 43.44
N ALA A 140 -14.65 4.98 44.68
CA ALA A 140 -15.02 5.77 45.86
C ALA A 140 -14.41 7.18 45.82
N ALA A 141 -13.17 7.28 45.32
CA ALA A 141 -12.45 8.54 45.19
C ALA A 141 -12.99 9.51 44.10
N LEU A 142 -13.86 9.06 43.18
CA LEU A 142 -14.53 9.93 42.20
C LEU A 142 -15.42 11.00 42.87
N THR A 143 -15.88 10.73 44.11
CA THR A 143 -16.58 11.72 44.94
C THR A 143 -15.77 13.01 45.15
N SER A 144 -14.43 12.94 45.07
CA SER A 144 -13.55 14.11 45.16
C SER A 144 -13.63 15.07 43.97
N ILE A 145 -14.21 14.62 42.86
CA ILE A 145 -14.35 15.39 41.61
C ILE A 145 -15.83 15.77 41.37
N ALA A 146 -16.77 15.12 42.05
CA ALA A 146 -18.19 15.36 41.93
C ALA A 146 -18.56 16.83 42.26
N ARG A 147 -19.11 17.53 41.26
CA ARG A 147 -19.57 18.92 41.38
C ARG A 147 -21.08 18.98 41.60
N SER A 148 -21.52 19.91 42.44
CA SER A 148 -22.93 20.20 42.64
C SER A 148 -23.56 20.81 41.37
N PRO A 149 -24.75 20.35 40.94
CA PRO A 149 -25.42 20.88 39.75
C PRO A 149 -25.85 22.35 39.91
N SER A 150 -26.14 22.81 41.14
CA SER A 150 -26.61 24.17 41.41
C SER A 150 -25.49 25.21 41.55
N THR A 151 -24.36 24.85 42.18
CA THR A 151 -23.31 25.82 42.53
C THR A 151 -22.01 25.65 41.74
N ARG A 152 -21.89 24.60 40.91
CA ARG A 152 -20.65 24.15 40.23
C ARG A 152 -19.44 23.94 41.14
N ARG A 153 -19.57 24.13 42.46
CA ARG A 153 -18.56 23.81 43.47
C ARG A 153 -18.61 22.32 43.80
N GLU A 154 -17.54 21.81 44.39
CA GLU A 154 -17.45 20.42 44.80
C GLU A 154 -18.41 20.10 45.93
N ARG A 155 -18.97 18.88 45.88
CA ARG A 155 -20.13 18.51 46.69
C ARG A 155 -19.79 17.98 48.07
N TYR A 156 -18.72 17.16 48.18
CA TYR A 156 -18.47 16.36 49.39
C TYR A 156 -17.26 16.85 50.21
N PHE A 157 -16.23 17.40 49.58
CA PHE A 157 -15.00 17.84 50.27
C PHE A 157 -14.99 19.36 50.50
N THR A 158 -15.81 19.82 51.44
CA THR A 158 -15.92 21.24 51.83
C THR A 158 -15.54 21.47 53.29
N GLY A 159 -15.05 22.66 53.65
CA GLY A 159 -14.69 23.01 55.03
C GLY A 159 -13.50 22.20 55.55
N MET A 160 -13.64 21.56 56.71
CA MET A 160 -12.58 20.75 57.35
C MET A 160 -12.14 19.53 56.52
N LEU A 161 -13.00 19.00 55.64
CA LEU A 161 -12.68 17.86 54.77
C LEU A 161 -11.81 18.24 53.56
N LEU A 162 -11.59 19.54 53.30
CA LEU A 162 -10.80 20.00 52.15
C LEU A 162 -9.36 19.47 52.18
N VAL A 163 -8.81 19.25 53.38
CA VAL A 163 -7.45 18.72 53.61
C VAL A 163 -7.27 17.33 53.00
N LEU A 164 -8.33 16.52 52.93
CA LEU A 164 -8.32 15.17 52.35
C LEU A 164 -8.45 15.15 50.82
N ARG A 165 -8.82 16.27 50.19
CA ARG A 165 -9.14 16.30 48.77
C ARG A 165 -7.94 16.03 47.86
N GLN A 166 -6.81 16.70 48.14
CA GLN A 166 -5.58 16.50 47.37
C GLN A 166 -5.03 15.08 47.49
N PRO A 167 -4.86 14.49 48.71
CA PRO A 167 -4.40 13.11 48.81
C PRO A 167 -5.34 12.16 48.08
N VAL A 168 -6.65 12.21 48.31
CA VAL A 168 -7.61 11.32 47.63
C VAL A 168 -7.50 11.39 46.10
N ARG A 169 -7.25 12.57 45.51
CA ARG A 169 -7.04 12.70 44.05
C ARG A 169 -5.74 12.10 43.55
N VAL A 170 -4.64 12.36 44.25
CA VAL A 170 -3.32 11.80 43.88
C VAL A 170 -3.41 10.27 43.90
N PHE A 171 -4.03 9.71 44.94
CA PHE A 171 -4.28 8.28 45.07
C PHE A 171 -5.20 7.71 43.99
N MET A 172 -6.28 8.40 43.67
CA MET A 172 -7.19 7.98 42.60
C MET A 172 -6.45 7.86 41.26
N TYR A 173 -5.66 8.87 40.89
CA TYR A 173 -4.91 8.83 39.64
C TYR A 173 -3.74 7.83 39.66
N SER A 174 -3.08 7.62 40.81
CA SER A 174 -2.01 6.61 40.92
C SER A 174 -2.57 5.20 40.78
N ILE A 175 -3.69 4.88 41.42
CA ILE A 175 -4.35 3.58 41.31
C ILE A 175 -4.77 3.31 39.85
N VAL A 176 -5.43 4.27 39.20
CA VAL A 176 -5.83 4.14 37.79
C VAL A 176 -4.63 4.01 36.87
N GLY A 177 -3.56 4.77 37.14
CA GLY A 177 -2.29 4.68 36.39
C GLY A 177 -1.63 3.30 36.55
N ILE A 178 -1.58 2.76 37.76
CA ILE A 178 -1.08 1.41 38.05
C ILE A 178 -1.95 0.37 37.36
N CYS A 179 -3.28 0.50 37.43
CA CYS A 179 -4.20 -0.42 36.76
C CYS A 179 -4.00 -0.41 35.23
N LEU A 180 -3.90 0.76 34.60
CA LEU A 180 -3.61 0.89 33.17
C LEU A 180 -2.26 0.28 32.80
N LEU A 181 -1.18 0.63 33.51
CA LEU A 181 0.16 0.09 33.27
C LEU A 181 0.20 -1.43 33.45
N SER A 182 -0.49 -1.94 34.48
CA SER A 182 -0.58 -3.37 34.74
C SER A 182 -1.40 -4.11 33.70
N ALA A 183 -2.50 -3.53 33.19
CA ALA A 183 -3.28 -4.13 32.11
C ALA A 183 -2.43 -4.29 30.85
N VAL A 184 -1.59 -3.30 30.53
CA VAL A 184 -0.63 -3.37 29.42
C VAL A 184 0.49 -4.38 29.71
N ALA A 185 1.08 -4.37 30.92
CA ALA A 185 2.16 -5.28 31.26
C ALA A 185 1.69 -6.75 31.27
N VAL A 186 0.54 -7.04 31.87
CA VAL A 186 -0.03 -8.39 31.95
C VAL A 186 -0.44 -8.89 30.56
N THR A 187 -1.00 -8.03 29.69
CA THR A 187 -1.30 -8.42 28.30
C THR A 187 -0.04 -8.73 27.51
N VAL A 188 0.99 -7.89 27.56
CA VAL A 188 2.26 -8.13 26.87
C VAL A 188 2.92 -9.41 27.39
N LEU A 189 3.03 -9.58 28.70
CA LEU A 189 3.61 -10.78 29.32
C LEU A 189 2.84 -12.04 28.93
N SER A 190 1.50 -11.97 28.91
CA SER A 190 0.65 -13.11 28.51
C SER A 190 0.82 -13.51 27.05
N LEU A 191 1.23 -12.59 26.17
CA LEU A 191 1.46 -12.83 24.75
C LEU A 191 2.91 -13.25 24.46
N SER A 192 3.89 -12.78 25.25
CA SER A 192 5.33 -12.97 24.98
C SER A 192 5.97 -14.14 25.73
N LEU A 193 5.48 -14.47 26.93
CA LEU A 193 6.10 -15.45 27.82
C LEU A 193 5.12 -16.57 28.10
N GLU A 194 5.61 -17.81 27.96
CA GLU A 194 4.89 -19.03 28.26
C GLU A 194 4.65 -19.14 29.78
N SER A 195 3.59 -18.50 30.29
CA SER A 195 2.92 -18.56 31.64
C SER A 195 3.76 -18.62 32.94
N THR A 196 5.07 -18.75 32.90
CA THR A 196 5.92 -19.14 34.04
C THR A 196 6.04 -18.05 35.10
N PHE A 197 5.79 -16.79 34.75
CA PHE A 197 5.96 -15.66 35.67
C PHE A 197 4.85 -15.54 36.72
N PHE A 198 3.60 -15.87 36.37
CA PHE A 198 2.44 -15.57 37.23
C PHE A 198 1.99 -16.72 38.12
N ASN A 199 2.57 -17.92 37.98
CA ASN A 199 2.16 -19.14 38.72
C ASN A 199 0.63 -19.32 38.76
N ALA A 200 -0.04 -18.88 37.67
CA ALA A 200 -1.49 -18.75 37.54
C ALA A 200 -1.97 -19.45 36.28
N SER A 201 -3.21 -19.93 36.28
CA SER A 201 -3.80 -20.49 35.06
C SER A 201 -3.97 -19.41 33.98
N MET A 202 -3.86 -19.80 32.70
CA MET A 202 -4.06 -18.86 31.58
C MET A 202 -5.48 -18.26 31.58
N GLU A 203 -6.48 -19.01 32.06
CA GLU A 203 -7.85 -18.52 32.20
C GLU A 203 -7.95 -17.37 33.21
N GLU A 204 -7.33 -17.51 34.39
CA GLU A 204 -7.29 -16.46 35.40
C GLU A 204 -6.62 -15.18 34.89
N ILE A 205 -5.51 -15.31 34.16
CA ILE A 205 -4.80 -14.16 33.58
C ILE A 205 -5.71 -13.44 32.58
N ARG A 206 -6.38 -14.19 31.70
CA ARG A 206 -7.33 -13.64 30.72
C ARG A 206 -8.48 -12.89 31.40
N PHE A 207 -9.11 -13.50 32.41
CA PHE A 207 -10.22 -12.88 33.14
C PHE A 207 -9.79 -11.62 33.89
N SER A 208 -8.59 -11.60 34.45
CA SER A 208 -8.06 -10.41 35.11
C SER A 208 -7.90 -9.24 34.13
N ILE A 209 -7.36 -9.49 32.93
CA ILE A 209 -7.22 -8.47 31.87
C ILE A 209 -8.59 -7.88 31.51
N LEU A 210 -9.60 -8.74 31.30
CA LEU A 210 -10.97 -8.29 31.03
C LEU A 210 -11.52 -7.43 32.17
N SER A 211 -11.39 -7.91 33.42
CA SER A 211 -11.84 -7.18 34.61
C SER A 211 -11.21 -5.78 34.70
N MET A 212 -9.88 -5.67 34.56
CA MET A 212 -9.18 -4.38 34.57
C MET A 212 -9.67 -3.45 33.46
N SER A 213 -9.81 -3.95 32.23
CA SER A 213 -10.26 -3.14 31.10
C SER A 213 -11.67 -2.58 31.33
N VAL A 214 -12.60 -3.41 31.82
CA VAL A 214 -13.99 -3.01 32.11
C VAL A 214 -14.04 -2.00 33.26
N LEU A 215 -13.28 -2.23 34.34
CA LEU A 215 -13.20 -1.29 35.46
C LEU A 215 -12.62 0.06 35.02
N LEU A 216 -11.59 0.07 34.17
CA LEU A 216 -11.04 1.29 33.58
C LEU A 216 -12.06 2.01 32.67
N LEU A 217 -12.83 1.26 31.87
CA LEU A 217 -13.90 1.83 31.04
C LEU A 217 -15.00 2.49 31.90
N ILE A 218 -15.50 1.78 32.92
CA ILE A 218 -16.54 2.31 33.82
C ILE A 218 -16.02 3.52 34.60
N TRP A 219 -14.76 3.48 35.05
CA TRP A 219 -14.17 4.60 35.78
C TRP A 219 -13.97 5.82 34.87
N THR A 220 -13.44 5.63 33.66
CA THR A 220 -13.22 6.74 32.71
C THR A 220 -14.52 7.35 32.19
N THR A 221 -15.54 6.53 31.91
CA THR A 221 -16.90 7.03 31.58
C THR A 221 -17.44 7.93 32.70
N ALA A 222 -17.39 7.46 33.94
CA ALA A 222 -17.85 8.21 35.10
C ALA A 222 -17.04 9.51 35.28
N TRP A 223 -15.72 9.46 35.08
CA TRP A 223 -14.86 10.64 35.14
C TRP A 223 -15.20 11.68 34.08
N PHE A 224 -15.38 11.28 32.82
CA PHE A 224 -15.79 12.17 31.73
C PHE A 224 -17.17 12.78 31.97
N TRP A 225 -18.12 11.97 32.47
CA TRP A 225 -19.45 12.42 32.84
C TRP A 225 -19.41 13.51 33.92
N LEU A 226 -18.64 13.28 34.99
CA LEU A 226 -18.52 14.22 36.11
C LEU A 226 -17.78 15.51 35.71
N MET A 227 -16.76 15.42 34.85
CA MET A 227 -15.98 16.57 34.40
C MET A 227 -16.62 17.35 33.25
N LYS A 228 -17.67 16.81 32.62
CA LYS A 228 -18.33 17.37 31.42
C LYS A 228 -17.34 17.69 30.29
N ARG A 229 -16.24 16.92 30.18
CA ARG A 229 -15.17 17.15 29.21
C ARG A 229 -15.44 16.33 27.95
N THR A 230 -15.76 16.99 26.85
CA THR A 230 -16.14 16.34 25.59
C THR A 230 -14.99 16.15 24.59
N ARG A 231 -13.86 16.83 24.80
CA ARG A 231 -12.75 16.88 23.83
C ARG A 231 -11.94 15.58 23.72
N GLU A 232 -11.93 14.75 24.76
CA GLU A 232 -11.11 13.52 24.86
C GLU A 232 -11.94 12.23 24.82
N LEU A 233 -13.20 12.32 24.38
CA LEU A 233 -14.07 11.18 24.14
C LEU A 233 -13.53 10.09 23.18
N PRO A 234 -12.63 10.32 22.19
CA PRO A 234 -12.07 9.21 21.42
C PRO A 234 -11.29 8.18 22.27
N VAL A 235 -10.78 8.57 23.45
CA VAL A 235 -10.14 7.64 24.39
C VAL A 235 -11.13 6.58 24.87
N LEU A 236 -12.41 6.96 25.02
CA LEU A 236 -13.46 6.04 25.43
C LEU A 236 -13.75 4.97 24.37
N ALA A 237 -13.72 5.35 23.08
CA ALA A 237 -13.86 4.40 21.98
C ALA A 237 -12.69 3.41 21.93
N LEU A 238 -11.46 3.85 22.22
CA LEU A 238 -10.30 2.95 22.30
C LEU A 238 -10.38 2.01 23.51
N LEU A 239 -10.81 2.50 24.67
CA LEU A 239 -11.02 1.66 25.84
C LEU A 239 -12.14 0.63 25.63
N PHE A 240 -13.24 1.01 24.99
CA PHE A 240 -14.31 0.08 24.62
C PHE A 240 -13.79 -1.01 23.69
N LEU A 241 -13.00 -0.65 22.67
CA LEU A 241 -12.35 -1.61 21.79
C LEU A 241 -11.42 -2.56 22.58
N ALA A 242 -10.63 -2.04 23.53
CA ALA A 242 -9.78 -2.86 24.38
C ALA A 242 -10.58 -3.85 25.24
N CYS A 243 -11.74 -3.44 25.78
CA CYS A 243 -12.63 -4.34 26.51
C CYS A 243 -13.20 -5.45 25.62
N VAL A 244 -13.62 -5.10 24.40
CA VAL A 244 -14.15 -6.09 23.43
C VAL A 244 -13.06 -7.08 23.03
N LEU A 245 -11.83 -6.62 22.80
CA LEU A 245 -10.69 -7.50 22.53
C LEU A 245 -10.34 -8.39 23.73
N ALA A 246 -10.35 -7.84 24.95
CA ALA A 246 -10.14 -8.62 26.16
C ALA A 246 -11.25 -9.67 26.36
N PHE A 247 -12.48 -9.37 25.98
CA PHE A 247 -13.60 -10.31 26.00
C PHE A 247 -13.35 -11.47 25.02
N CYS A 248 -12.94 -11.19 23.78
CA CYS A 248 -12.56 -12.23 22.82
C CYS A 248 -11.37 -13.07 23.32
N TYR A 249 -10.44 -12.45 24.05
CA TYR A 249 -9.28 -13.12 24.64
C TYR A 249 -9.65 -14.10 25.75
N VAL A 250 -10.58 -13.71 26.63
CA VAL A 250 -11.12 -14.57 27.68
C VAL A 250 -11.77 -15.83 27.11
N PHE A 251 -12.66 -15.67 26.14
CA PHE A 251 -13.40 -16.79 25.55
C PHE A 251 -12.62 -17.56 24.48
N ASN A 252 -11.34 -17.24 24.27
CA ASN A 252 -10.48 -17.92 23.31
C ASN A 252 -11.07 -18.00 21.90
N PHE A 253 -11.60 -16.88 21.40
CA PHE A 253 -12.20 -16.84 20.06
C PHE A 253 -11.19 -17.29 18.99
N SER A 254 -11.65 -17.96 17.95
CA SER A 254 -10.82 -18.25 16.78
C SER A 254 -10.45 -16.96 16.03
N GLN A 255 -9.47 -17.01 15.14
CA GLN A 255 -9.06 -15.85 14.31
C GLN A 255 -10.25 -15.23 13.55
N GLY A 256 -11.14 -16.07 12.99
CA GLY A 256 -12.40 -15.63 12.36
C GLY A 256 -13.36 -14.93 13.33
N GLY A 257 -13.39 -15.34 14.60
CA GLY A 257 -14.16 -14.68 15.65
C GLY A 257 -13.64 -13.27 15.93
N TYR A 258 -12.32 -13.08 16.03
CA TYR A 258 -11.73 -11.75 16.23
C TYR A 258 -12.03 -10.79 15.07
N THR A 259 -11.92 -11.26 13.83
CA THR A 259 -12.19 -10.42 12.65
C THR A 259 -13.66 -10.00 12.56
N LEU A 260 -14.60 -10.91 12.81
CA LEU A 260 -16.03 -10.58 12.88
C LEU A 260 -16.33 -9.55 13.97
N VAL A 261 -15.72 -9.69 15.15
CA VAL A 261 -15.91 -8.74 16.24
C VAL A 261 -15.33 -7.36 15.91
N LEU A 262 -14.14 -7.29 15.32
CA LEU A 262 -13.53 -6.02 14.90
C LEU A 262 -14.39 -5.29 13.85
N VAL A 263 -14.90 -6.02 12.86
CA VAL A 263 -15.80 -5.45 11.84
C VAL A 263 -17.15 -5.05 12.46
N SER A 264 -17.67 -5.82 13.42
CA SER A 264 -18.89 -5.47 14.16
C SER A 264 -18.72 -4.16 14.96
N VAL A 265 -17.57 -3.97 15.61
CA VAL A 265 -17.25 -2.71 16.30
C VAL A 265 -17.08 -1.56 15.31
N ALA A 266 -16.43 -1.79 14.17
CA ALA A 266 -16.32 -0.79 13.11
C ALA A 266 -17.69 -0.36 12.56
N LEU A 267 -18.60 -1.34 12.34
CA LEU A 267 -19.98 -1.09 11.96
C LEU A 267 -20.73 -0.28 13.03
N LEU A 268 -20.56 -0.61 14.32
CA LEU A 268 -21.17 0.13 15.41
C LEU A 268 -20.70 1.59 15.41
N TYR A 269 -19.40 1.85 15.24
CA TYR A 269 -18.85 3.20 15.18
C TYR A 269 -19.36 3.99 13.98
N HIS A 270 -19.42 3.37 12.80
CA HIS A 270 -20.00 3.98 11.60
C HIS A 270 -21.50 4.25 11.75
N ALA A 271 -22.26 3.29 12.31
CA ALA A 271 -23.69 3.41 12.56
C ALA A 271 -24.00 4.53 13.56
N LEU A 272 -23.22 4.65 14.64
CA LEU A 272 -23.32 5.76 15.58
C LEU A 272 -23.08 7.09 14.87
N ASN A 273 -22.05 7.19 14.04
CA ASN A 273 -21.76 8.42 13.31
C ASN A 273 -22.86 8.78 12.28
N ARG A 274 -23.49 7.78 11.64
CA ARG A 274 -24.54 7.98 10.63
C ARG A 274 -25.93 8.26 11.20
N PHE A 275 -26.35 7.54 12.24
CA PHE A 275 -27.72 7.61 12.78
C PHE A 275 -27.83 8.50 14.03
N ALA A 276 -26.76 8.63 14.81
CA ALA A 276 -26.74 9.45 16.02
C ALA A 276 -26.08 10.82 15.80
N VAL A 277 -26.09 11.35 14.58
CA VAL A 277 -25.59 12.69 14.23
C VAL A 277 -26.04 13.78 15.22
N PRO A 278 -27.33 13.93 15.59
CA PRO A 278 -27.74 14.98 16.52
C PRO A 278 -27.17 14.80 17.95
N LEU A 279 -26.91 13.55 18.37
CA LEU A 279 -26.29 13.24 19.66
C LEU A 279 -24.78 13.52 19.65
N LEU A 280 -24.13 13.38 18.49
CA LEU A 280 -22.69 13.55 18.30
C LEU A 280 -22.28 14.98 17.91
N GLN A 281 -23.18 15.78 17.34
CA GLN A 281 -22.97 17.20 17.02
C GLN A 281 -22.41 18.04 18.19
N PRO A 282 -22.93 17.96 19.44
CA PRO A 282 -22.37 18.72 20.56
C PRO A 282 -20.98 18.25 21.00
N LEU A 283 -20.54 17.07 20.53
CA LEU A 283 -19.27 16.43 20.90
C LEU A 283 -18.14 16.75 19.89
N GLY A 284 -18.39 17.64 18.93
CA GLY A 284 -17.37 18.24 18.07
C GLY A 284 -16.73 17.25 17.08
N LYS A 285 -15.41 17.01 17.21
CA LYS A 285 -14.62 16.20 16.26
C LYS A 285 -14.78 14.68 16.43
N LEU A 286 -15.62 14.22 17.36
CA LEU A 286 -15.77 12.81 17.73
C LEU A 286 -16.20 11.92 16.54
N GLY A 287 -17.15 12.38 15.73
CA GLY A 287 -17.61 11.62 14.55
C GLY A 287 -16.49 11.30 13.57
N ARG A 288 -15.60 12.28 13.30
CA ARG A 288 -14.45 12.07 12.42
C ARG A 288 -13.43 11.09 13.01
N SER A 289 -13.20 11.11 14.33
CA SER A 289 -12.31 10.13 14.96
C SER A 289 -12.89 8.72 14.96
N LEU A 290 -14.22 8.57 15.09
CA LEU A 290 -14.89 7.27 15.02
C LEU A 290 -14.77 6.65 13.62
N ASP A 291 -14.98 7.44 12.56
CA ASP A 291 -14.75 6.99 11.19
C ASP A 291 -13.29 6.58 10.95
N GLN A 292 -12.32 7.34 11.50
CA GLN A 292 -10.90 6.98 11.41
C GLN A 292 -10.59 5.66 12.11
N ILE A 293 -11.11 5.45 13.31
CA ILE A 293 -10.93 4.19 14.05
C ILE A 293 -11.61 3.03 13.29
N ALA A 294 -12.82 3.22 12.77
CA ALA A 294 -13.53 2.22 11.98
C ALA A 294 -12.74 1.81 10.72
N LEU A 295 -12.16 2.78 10.01
CA LEU A 295 -11.31 2.51 8.83
C LEU A 295 -10.04 1.73 9.20
N VAL A 296 -9.39 2.06 10.32
CA VAL A 296 -8.22 1.32 10.82
C VAL A 296 -8.61 -0.12 11.19
N LEU A 297 -9.75 -0.32 11.86
CA LEU A 297 -10.25 -1.64 12.23
C LEU A 297 -10.52 -2.51 11.00
N VAL A 298 -11.22 -1.96 9.99
CA VAL A 298 -11.49 -2.66 8.73
C VAL A 298 -10.19 -2.99 7.99
N CYS A 299 -9.19 -2.09 8.03
CA CYS A 299 -7.89 -2.35 7.43
C CYS A 299 -7.09 -3.45 8.14
N LEU A 300 -7.24 -3.60 9.46
CA LEU A 300 -6.54 -4.62 10.25
C LEU A 300 -7.18 -6.00 10.13
N ALA A 301 -8.50 -6.08 9.90
CA ALA A 301 -9.24 -7.33 9.78
C ALA A 301 -8.59 -8.37 8.84
N PRO A 302 -8.23 -8.06 7.57
CA PRO A 302 -7.61 -9.03 6.66
C PRO A 302 -6.26 -9.57 7.17
N PHE A 303 -5.43 -8.72 7.79
CA PHE A 303 -4.14 -9.14 8.33
C PHE A 303 -4.26 -10.08 9.54
N ILE A 304 -5.37 -10.01 10.27
CA ILE A 304 -5.64 -10.86 11.43
C ILE A 304 -6.22 -12.21 10.98
N SER A 305 -7.08 -12.24 9.96
CA SER A 305 -7.66 -13.49 9.45
C SER A 305 -6.64 -14.34 8.71
N SER A 306 -5.87 -13.76 7.79
CA SER A 306 -5.04 -14.54 6.86
C SER A 306 -3.72 -13.83 6.51
N PRO A 307 -2.79 -13.66 7.47
CA PRO A 307 -1.57 -12.87 7.27
C PRO A 307 -0.67 -13.35 6.12
N LEU A 308 -0.75 -14.64 5.77
CA LEU A 308 0.06 -15.26 4.71
C LEU A 308 -0.69 -15.37 3.37
N LEU A 309 -1.88 -14.79 3.23
CA LEU A 309 -2.70 -14.90 2.03
C LEU A 309 -1.99 -14.41 0.75
N PRO A 310 -1.22 -13.30 0.74
CA PRO A 310 -0.45 -12.92 -0.45
C PRO A 310 0.56 -14.00 -0.86
N GLN A 311 1.27 -14.59 0.11
CA GLN A 311 2.24 -15.66 -0.18
C GLN A 311 1.55 -16.93 -0.70
N GLN A 312 0.38 -17.26 -0.15
CA GLN A 312 -0.43 -18.40 -0.58
C GLN A 312 -1.01 -18.22 -1.99
N LEU A 313 -1.41 -17.00 -2.33
CA LEU A 313 -1.89 -16.67 -3.67
C LEU A 313 -0.81 -16.93 -4.72
N PHE A 314 0.43 -16.47 -4.45
CA PHE A 314 1.56 -16.71 -5.34
C PHE A 314 1.95 -18.19 -5.36
N SER A 315 1.98 -18.89 -4.23
CA SER A 315 2.32 -20.31 -4.24
C SER A 315 1.30 -21.16 -4.99
N ALA A 316 0.01 -20.84 -4.88
CA ALA A 316 -1.04 -21.45 -5.69
C ALA A 316 -0.86 -21.17 -7.19
N ALA A 317 -0.46 -19.94 -7.55
CA ALA A 317 -0.19 -19.58 -8.94
C ALA A 317 1.06 -20.26 -9.53
N TYR A 318 2.13 -20.41 -8.74
CA TYR A 318 3.39 -21.03 -9.16
C TYR A 318 3.47 -22.55 -8.92
N GLN A 319 2.44 -23.15 -8.31
CA GLN A 319 2.43 -24.57 -7.90
C GLN A 319 3.64 -24.93 -7.00
N ILE A 320 4.10 -23.98 -6.18
CA ILE A 320 5.20 -24.21 -5.24
C ILE A 320 4.64 -24.97 -4.03
N PRO A 321 5.15 -26.16 -3.69
CA PRO A 321 4.73 -26.86 -2.48
C PRO A 321 5.14 -26.04 -1.25
N LEU A 322 4.16 -25.58 -0.47
CA LEU A 322 4.42 -25.02 0.86
C LEU A 322 4.38 -26.16 1.88
N ASP A 323 5.39 -26.18 2.76
CA ASP A 323 5.38 -27.07 3.92
C ASP A 323 4.11 -26.83 4.75
N SER A 324 3.38 -27.92 4.95
CA SER A 324 1.96 -27.98 5.27
C SER A 324 1.67 -27.66 6.74
N ASN A 325 1.57 -26.38 7.09
CA ASN A 325 0.86 -25.96 8.30
C ASN A 325 -0.64 -25.78 7.99
N LEU A 326 -1.43 -26.80 8.30
CA LEU A 326 -2.89 -26.88 8.07
C LEU A 326 -3.71 -25.69 8.60
N ASN A 327 -3.26 -25.04 9.68
CA ASN A 327 -3.99 -23.94 10.32
C ASN A 327 -3.85 -22.59 9.63
N LEU A 328 -2.88 -22.43 8.73
CA LEU A 328 -2.61 -21.16 8.07
C LEU A 328 -3.13 -21.12 6.64
N TYR A 329 -3.46 -22.27 6.05
CA TYR A 329 -3.88 -22.38 4.66
C TYR A 329 -5.39 -22.15 4.51
N VAL A 330 -5.80 -21.27 3.60
CA VAL A 330 -7.23 -20.99 3.34
C VAL A 330 -7.91 -22.26 2.81
N HIS A 331 -8.72 -22.89 3.65
CA HIS A 331 -9.59 -24.01 3.30
C HIS A 331 -11.05 -23.55 3.29
N PRO A 332 -11.94 -24.21 2.54
CA PRO A 332 -13.38 -23.95 2.55
C PRO A 332 -14.00 -24.38 3.89
N ASN A 333 -13.71 -23.62 4.94
CA ASN A 333 -14.14 -23.83 6.33
C ASN A 333 -14.94 -22.61 6.82
N TRP A 334 -15.61 -22.77 7.97
CA TRP A 334 -16.31 -21.66 8.64
C TRP A 334 -15.44 -20.42 8.90
N ALA A 335 -14.13 -20.60 9.07
CA ALA A 335 -13.18 -19.50 9.21
C ALA A 335 -13.08 -18.63 7.94
N ALA A 336 -13.04 -19.25 6.75
CA ALA A 336 -13.02 -18.54 5.48
C ALA A 336 -14.35 -17.82 5.22
N ALA A 337 -15.48 -18.46 5.58
CA ALA A 337 -16.80 -17.83 5.50
C ALA A 337 -16.92 -16.60 6.42
N ALA A 338 -16.39 -16.69 7.64
CA ALA A 338 -16.34 -15.56 8.57
C ALA A 338 -15.48 -14.41 8.03
N GLU A 339 -14.34 -14.72 7.40
CA GLU A 339 -13.48 -13.73 6.74
C GLU A 339 -14.17 -13.04 5.56
N LEU A 340 -14.80 -13.80 4.67
CA LEU A 340 -15.62 -13.30 3.54
C LEU A 340 -16.74 -12.36 3.99
N ILE A 341 -17.40 -12.70 5.10
CA ILE A 341 -18.44 -11.82 5.67
C ILE A 341 -17.79 -10.55 6.23
N ALA A 342 -16.70 -10.69 6.98
CA ALA A 342 -16.03 -9.57 7.64
C ALA A 342 -15.44 -8.57 6.64
N VAL A 343 -14.64 -9.03 5.67
CA VAL A 343 -13.97 -8.16 4.70
C VAL A 343 -14.99 -7.60 3.69
N GLY A 344 -16.04 -8.36 3.32
CA GLY A 344 -17.13 -7.90 2.46
C GLY A 344 -17.95 -6.78 3.11
N VAL A 345 -18.31 -6.93 4.38
CA VAL A 345 -18.93 -5.87 5.19
C VAL A 345 -17.99 -4.67 5.33
N GLY A 346 -16.69 -4.89 5.52
CA GLY A 346 -15.67 -3.85 5.52
C GLY A 346 -15.60 -3.06 4.21
N CYS A 347 -15.68 -3.74 3.07
CA CYS A 347 -15.73 -3.13 1.75
C CYS A 347 -16.99 -2.26 1.60
N LEU A 348 -18.18 -2.76 1.99
CA LEU A 348 -19.42 -1.98 1.99
C LEU A 348 -19.36 -0.76 2.90
N LEU A 349 -18.74 -0.89 4.08
CA LEU A 349 -18.56 0.20 5.03
C LEU A 349 -17.66 1.31 4.44
N THR A 350 -16.50 0.94 3.88
CA THR A 350 -15.60 1.91 3.23
C THR A 350 -16.30 2.63 2.07
N MET A 351 -17.04 1.89 1.21
CA MET A 351 -17.83 2.47 0.13
C MET A 351 -18.95 3.39 0.65
N SER A 352 -19.62 3.04 1.75
CA SER A 352 -20.62 3.89 2.39
C SER A 352 -20.03 5.21 2.89
N ILE A 353 -18.83 5.20 3.50
CA ILE A 353 -18.14 6.41 3.96
C ILE A 353 -17.76 7.29 2.76
N ILE A 354 -17.23 6.67 1.70
CA ILE A 354 -16.81 7.34 0.47
C ILE A 354 -18.00 8.05 -0.20
N LEU A 355 -19.12 7.34 -0.39
CA LEU A 355 -20.33 7.90 -1.02
C LEU A 355 -20.95 9.04 -0.21
N LEU A 356 -20.95 8.93 1.13
CA LEU A 356 -21.45 9.96 2.02
C LEU A 356 -20.66 11.26 1.85
N HIS A 357 -19.33 11.16 1.79
CA HIS A 357 -18.46 12.32 1.59
C HIS A 357 -18.44 12.84 0.14
N ALA A 358 -18.65 11.96 -0.86
CA ALA A 358 -18.79 12.33 -2.26
C ALA A 358 -20.06 13.17 -2.50
N ASN A 359 -21.21 12.76 -1.94
CA ASN A 359 -22.47 13.49 -2.10
C ASN A 359 -22.50 14.85 -1.37
N HIS A 360 -21.83 14.96 -0.21
CA HIS A 360 -21.80 16.22 0.55
C HIS A 360 -20.84 17.28 -0.03
N ARG A 361 -19.77 16.88 -0.73
CA ARG A 361 -18.72 17.79 -1.22
C ARG A 361 -18.48 17.76 -2.74
N GLY A 362 -19.26 16.98 -3.48
CA GLY A 362 -19.11 16.76 -4.92
C GLY A 362 -19.24 17.99 -5.82
N LYS A 363 -19.41 19.20 -5.27
CA LYS A 363 -19.48 20.46 -6.01
C LYS A 363 -18.36 21.45 -5.69
N THR A 364 -17.53 21.21 -4.69
CA THR A 364 -16.42 22.12 -4.35
C THR A 364 -15.09 21.44 -4.64
N GLU A 365 -14.43 21.83 -5.72
CA GLU A 365 -13.06 21.43 -6.11
C GLU A 365 -12.00 21.96 -5.12
N ASN A 366 -12.11 21.60 -3.83
CA ASN A 366 -11.04 21.86 -2.89
C ASN A 366 -9.95 20.80 -3.09
N HIS A 367 -8.80 21.24 -3.62
CA HIS A 367 -7.57 20.45 -3.83
C HIS A 367 -7.03 19.71 -2.58
N TYR A 368 -7.58 19.97 -1.39
CA TYR A 368 -7.19 19.33 -0.12
C TYR A 368 -8.13 18.20 0.34
N ASN A 369 -9.01 17.70 -0.53
CA ASN A 369 -9.95 16.63 -0.15
C ASN A 369 -9.33 15.24 -0.35
N ASN A 370 -8.70 14.67 0.68
CA ASN A 370 -8.00 13.37 0.57
C ASN A 370 -8.93 12.13 0.56
N TRP A 371 -10.24 12.30 0.74
CA TRP A 371 -11.20 11.21 0.85
C TRP A 371 -11.30 10.25 -0.35
N PRO A 372 -11.11 10.68 -1.62
CA PRO A 372 -11.12 9.74 -2.75
C PRO A 372 -10.02 8.69 -2.67
N TRP A 373 -8.91 8.98 -1.98
CA TRP A 373 -7.83 8.00 -1.80
C TRP A 373 -8.23 6.82 -0.90
N LEU A 374 -9.33 6.92 -0.14
CA LEU A 374 -9.90 5.75 0.54
C LEU A 374 -10.41 4.68 -0.43
N LEU A 375 -10.63 5.01 -1.71
CA LEU A 375 -10.94 4.00 -2.72
C LEU A 375 -9.82 2.96 -2.83
N LEU A 376 -8.56 3.35 -2.61
CA LEU A 376 -7.44 2.40 -2.57
C LEU A 376 -7.63 1.33 -1.49
N LEU A 377 -8.12 1.72 -0.30
CA LEU A 377 -8.41 0.78 0.78
C LEU A 377 -9.57 -0.16 0.38
N SER A 378 -10.63 0.36 -0.25
CA SER A 378 -11.72 -0.48 -0.73
C SER A 378 -11.27 -1.48 -1.81
N GLY A 379 -10.37 -1.07 -2.71
CA GLY A 379 -9.78 -1.95 -3.71
C GLY A 379 -8.89 -3.02 -3.08
N PHE A 380 -8.06 -2.65 -2.10
CA PHE A 380 -7.25 -3.60 -1.34
C PHE A 380 -8.12 -4.67 -0.66
N LEU A 381 -9.22 -4.27 0.00
CA LEU A 381 -10.16 -5.22 0.63
C LEU A 381 -10.85 -6.10 -0.42
N LEU A 382 -11.20 -5.55 -1.59
CA LEU A 382 -11.80 -6.30 -2.69
C LEU A 382 -10.84 -7.36 -3.27
N ASN A 383 -9.56 -7.03 -3.38
CA ASN A 383 -8.53 -8.00 -3.80
C ASN A 383 -8.39 -9.12 -2.78
N TRP A 384 -8.39 -8.74 -1.50
CA TRP A 384 -8.31 -9.70 -0.40
C TRP A 384 -9.49 -10.68 -0.43
N GLU A 385 -10.71 -10.17 -0.57
CA GLU A 385 -11.93 -10.94 -0.80
C GLU A 385 -11.78 -11.90 -1.98
N LEU A 386 -11.41 -11.39 -3.16
CA LEU A 386 -11.25 -12.21 -4.35
C LEU A 386 -10.19 -13.31 -4.15
N SER A 387 -9.07 -12.99 -3.51
CA SER A 387 -8.03 -13.96 -3.17
C SER A 387 -8.56 -15.09 -2.27
N THR A 388 -9.34 -14.76 -1.23
CA THR A 388 -9.94 -15.80 -0.36
C THR A 388 -10.88 -16.71 -1.14
N ILE A 389 -11.73 -16.14 -2.02
CA ILE A 389 -12.67 -16.91 -2.86
C ILE A 389 -11.91 -17.85 -3.80
N VAL A 390 -10.93 -17.32 -4.53
CA VAL A 390 -10.12 -18.07 -5.49
C VAL A 390 -9.40 -19.24 -4.82
N LEU A 391 -8.76 -19.00 -3.68
CA LEU A 391 -8.05 -20.03 -2.93
C LEU A 391 -9.01 -21.07 -2.34
N SER A 392 -10.13 -20.64 -1.75
CA SER A 392 -11.11 -21.55 -1.14
C SER A 392 -11.78 -22.49 -2.15
N LEU A 393 -11.99 -22.03 -3.39
CA LEU A 393 -12.58 -22.81 -4.48
C LEU A 393 -11.54 -23.56 -5.33
N ASN A 394 -10.25 -23.45 -4.98
CA ASN A 394 -9.14 -24.04 -5.74
C ASN A 394 -9.15 -23.67 -7.24
N LEU A 395 -9.42 -22.39 -7.52
CA LEU A 395 -9.50 -21.86 -8.87
C LEU A 395 -8.15 -21.27 -9.30
N VAL A 396 -7.90 -21.24 -10.61
CA VAL A 396 -6.68 -20.65 -11.18
C VAL A 396 -6.69 -19.13 -10.95
N PRO A 397 -5.79 -18.56 -10.12
CA PRO A 397 -5.93 -17.17 -9.68
C PRO A 397 -5.89 -16.16 -10.81
N ALA A 398 -5.00 -16.36 -11.78
CA ALA A 398 -4.65 -15.31 -12.72
C ALA A 398 -5.85 -14.82 -13.57
N TRP A 399 -6.74 -15.71 -14.02
CA TRP A 399 -7.91 -15.34 -14.83
C TRP A 399 -8.96 -14.53 -14.05
N PHE A 400 -9.14 -14.81 -12.77
CA PHE A 400 -10.05 -14.05 -11.91
C PHE A 400 -9.55 -12.62 -11.68
N PHE A 401 -8.24 -12.46 -11.47
CA PHE A 401 -7.61 -11.14 -11.37
C PHE A 401 -7.66 -10.37 -12.70
N VAL A 402 -7.51 -11.05 -13.85
CA VAL A 402 -7.78 -10.42 -15.16
C VAL A 402 -9.25 -9.96 -15.25
N GLY A 403 -10.21 -10.80 -14.85
CA GLY A 403 -11.62 -10.40 -14.79
C GLY A 403 -11.87 -9.17 -13.90
N LEU A 404 -11.23 -9.11 -12.73
CA LEU A 404 -11.30 -7.98 -11.83
C LEU A 404 -10.72 -6.69 -12.45
N THR A 405 -9.56 -6.77 -13.12
CA THR A 405 -8.98 -5.61 -13.83
C THR A 405 -9.95 -5.03 -14.85
N LEU A 406 -10.63 -5.87 -15.62
CA LEU A 406 -11.61 -5.45 -16.63
C LEU A 406 -12.82 -4.77 -15.98
N ALA A 407 -13.33 -5.34 -14.88
CA ALA A 407 -14.43 -4.74 -14.12
C ALA A 407 -14.03 -3.37 -13.56
N LEU A 408 -12.84 -3.24 -12.97
CA LEU A 408 -12.33 -1.97 -12.44
C LEU A 408 -12.08 -0.93 -13.52
N ILE A 409 -11.63 -1.32 -14.73
CA ILE A 409 -11.54 -0.42 -15.88
C ILE A 409 -12.92 0.15 -16.22
N GLY A 410 -13.95 -0.70 -16.28
CA GLY A 410 -15.33 -0.27 -16.51
C GLY A 410 -15.83 0.70 -15.44
N ILE A 411 -15.57 0.39 -14.17
CA ILE A 411 -15.91 1.25 -13.02
C ILE A 411 -15.15 2.59 -13.11
N ALA A 412 -13.86 2.59 -13.44
CA ALA A 412 -13.06 3.80 -13.59
C ALA A 412 -13.62 4.72 -14.69
N VAL A 413 -14.06 4.13 -15.81
CA VAL A 413 -14.76 4.86 -16.88
C VAL A 413 -16.04 5.49 -16.35
N HIS A 414 -16.87 4.71 -15.66
CA HIS A 414 -18.16 5.17 -15.15
C HIS A 414 -18.02 6.27 -14.08
N VAL A 415 -17.13 6.08 -13.10
CA VAL A 415 -16.86 7.04 -12.03
C VAL A 415 -16.31 8.34 -12.61
N ARG A 416 -15.43 8.28 -13.61
CA ARG A 416 -14.92 9.49 -14.26
C ARG A 416 -16.02 10.29 -14.96
N GLN A 417 -16.95 9.61 -15.62
CA GLN A 417 -18.09 10.26 -16.27
C GLN A 417 -19.05 10.91 -15.26
N ARG A 418 -19.23 10.29 -14.09
CA ARG A 418 -20.19 10.74 -13.07
C ARG A 418 -19.62 11.77 -12.07
N PHE A 419 -18.40 11.55 -11.59
CA PHE A 419 -17.79 12.30 -10.47
C PHE A 419 -16.52 13.07 -10.86
N GLY A 420 -16.07 12.96 -12.12
CA GLY A 420 -14.90 13.68 -12.64
C GLY A 420 -13.57 12.98 -12.41
N SER A 421 -12.47 13.60 -12.89
CA SER A 421 -11.14 12.98 -12.91
C SER A 421 -10.53 12.77 -11.52
N TYR A 422 -10.85 13.64 -10.55
CA TYR A 422 -10.27 13.56 -9.20
C TYR A 422 -10.66 12.26 -8.47
N TRP A 423 -11.91 11.81 -8.63
CA TRP A 423 -12.40 10.55 -8.06
C TRP A 423 -11.99 9.30 -8.86
N ALA A 424 -11.71 9.46 -10.16
CA ALA A 424 -11.27 8.36 -11.01
C ALA A 424 -9.79 8.00 -10.83
N ASN A 425 -8.92 8.98 -10.58
CA ASN A 425 -7.47 8.78 -10.42
C ASN A 425 -7.08 7.64 -9.44
N PRO A 426 -7.64 7.53 -8.22
CA PRO A 426 -7.30 6.41 -7.32
C PRO A 426 -7.78 5.06 -7.87
N ILE A 427 -8.88 5.01 -8.61
CA ILE A 427 -9.36 3.78 -9.28
C ILE A 427 -8.41 3.40 -10.43
N ASP A 428 -7.89 4.38 -11.17
CA ASP A 428 -6.91 4.11 -12.21
C ASP A 428 -5.59 3.54 -11.63
N VAL A 429 -5.19 3.98 -10.42
CA VAL A 429 -4.05 3.40 -9.68
C VAL A 429 -4.34 1.96 -9.27
N LEU A 430 -5.56 1.67 -8.79
CA LEU A 430 -5.98 0.29 -8.50
C LEU A 430 -5.96 -0.57 -9.75
N VAL A 431 -6.51 -0.10 -10.87
CA VAL A 431 -6.50 -0.82 -12.14
C VAL A 431 -5.07 -1.17 -12.57
N LEU A 432 -4.13 -0.24 -12.40
CA LEU A 432 -2.73 -0.49 -12.73
C LEU A 432 -2.09 -1.51 -11.76
N GLY A 433 -2.36 -1.38 -10.46
CA GLY A 433 -1.91 -2.34 -9.45
C GLY A 433 -2.43 -3.75 -9.72
N GLU A 434 -3.73 -3.88 -10.03
CA GLU A 434 -4.36 -5.14 -10.39
C GLU A 434 -3.82 -5.72 -11.69
N ALA A 435 -3.54 -4.89 -12.70
CA ALA A 435 -2.96 -5.36 -13.95
C ALA A 435 -1.55 -5.94 -13.72
N LEU A 436 -0.74 -5.29 -12.88
CA LEU A 436 0.58 -5.80 -12.51
C LEU A 436 0.49 -7.09 -11.67
N LEU A 437 -0.46 -7.16 -10.74
CA LEU A 437 -0.68 -8.35 -9.92
C LEU A 437 -1.17 -9.53 -10.77
N ALA A 438 -2.13 -9.31 -11.68
CA ALA A 438 -2.59 -10.31 -12.64
C ALA A 438 -1.45 -10.82 -13.54
N LEU A 439 -0.60 -9.92 -14.04
CA LEU A 439 0.59 -10.29 -14.82
C LEU A 439 1.59 -11.10 -13.99
N GLY A 440 1.82 -10.72 -12.73
CA GLY A 440 2.68 -11.47 -11.81
C GLY A 440 2.19 -12.90 -11.60
N LEU A 441 0.89 -13.08 -11.36
CA LEU A 441 0.27 -14.40 -11.18
C LEU A 441 0.30 -15.26 -12.46
N CYS A 442 0.36 -14.65 -13.64
CA CYS A 442 0.46 -15.36 -14.92
C CYS A 442 1.87 -15.82 -15.30
N LEU A 443 2.92 -15.44 -14.57
CA LEU A 443 4.31 -15.74 -14.94
C LEU A 443 4.59 -17.25 -15.13
N ASN A 444 3.86 -18.13 -14.43
CA ASN A 444 4.01 -19.59 -14.56
C ASN A 444 3.15 -20.25 -15.65
N GLN A 445 2.16 -19.54 -16.21
CA GLN A 445 1.15 -20.14 -17.09
C GLN A 445 1.61 -20.29 -18.56
N GLY A 446 2.90 -20.11 -18.81
CA GLY A 446 3.53 -20.19 -20.13
C GLY A 446 3.64 -18.84 -20.84
N ALA A 447 4.65 -18.74 -21.71
CA ALA A 447 4.98 -17.53 -22.46
C ALA A 447 3.83 -17.04 -23.37
N ASP A 448 3.04 -17.95 -23.93
CA ASP A 448 1.93 -17.63 -24.83
C ASP A 448 0.83 -16.84 -24.10
N HIS A 449 0.37 -17.30 -22.92
CA HIS A 449 -0.65 -16.61 -22.12
C HIS A 449 -0.17 -15.24 -21.62
N LEU A 450 1.08 -15.15 -21.18
CA LEU A 450 1.68 -13.91 -20.70
C LEU A 450 1.80 -12.86 -21.82
N SER A 451 2.25 -13.27 -23.01
CA SER A 451 2.33 -12.38 -24.16
C SER A 451 0.95 -11.90 -24.64
N MET A 452 -0.05 -12.78 -24.63
CA MET A 452 -1.44 -12.45 -24.94
C MET A 452 -2.00 -11.42 -23.97
N LEU A 453 -1.76 -11.58 -22.66
CA LEU A 453 -2.24 -10.64 -21.65
C LEU A 453 -1.54 -9.28 -21.71
N LEU A 454 -0.22 -9.25 -21.91
CA LEU A 454 0.52 -7.99 -22.05
C LEU A 454 0.05 -7.20 -23.28
N LEU A 455 -0.12 -7.85 -24.43
CA LEU A 455 -0.68 -7.23 -25.63
C LEU A 455 -2.15 -6.83 -25.45
N GLY A 456 -2.95 -7.68 -24.80
CA GLY A 456 -4.34 -7.41 -24.47
C GLY A 456 -4.49 -6.16 -23.60
N PHE A 457 -3.69 -6.04 -22.53
CA PHE A 457 -3.66 -4.84 -21.70
C PHE A 457 -3.17 -3.62 -22.48
N ALA A 458 -2.14 -3.75 -23.33
CA ALA A 458 -1.68 -2.64 -24.18
C ALA A 458 -2.82 -2.08 -25.06
N VAL A 459 -3.59 -2.97 -25.71
CA VAL A 459 -4.75 -2.59 -26.53
C VAL A 459 -5.86 -1.98 -25.68
N LEU A 460 -6.19 -2.59 -24.53
CA LEU A 460 -7.24 -2.11 -23.62
C LEU A 460 -6.94 -0.72 -23.08
N PHE A 461 -5.74 -0.50 -22.53
CA PHE A 461 -5.35 0.81 -22.00
C PHE A 461 -5.30 1.88 -23.11
N TYR A 462 -4.89 1.50 -24.32
CA TYR A 462 -4.93 2.41 -25.47
C TYR A 462 -6.36 2.77 -25.88
N ALA A 463 -7.26 1.80 -25.94
CA ALA A 463 -8.68 2.01 -26.23
C ALA A 463 -9.35 2.90 -25.17
N VAL A 464 -9.06 2.66 -23.88
CA VAL A 464 -9.57 3.48 -22.77
C VAL A 464 -9.00 4.91 -22.85
N ALA A 465 -7.71 5.06 -23.16
CA ALA A 465 -7.07 6.37 -23.32
C ALA A 465 -7.69 7.17 -24.48
N LEU A 466 -8.00 6.51 -25.61
CA LEU A 466 -8.70 7.11 -26.73
C LEU A 466 -10.15 7.48 -26.37
N TYR A 467 -10.89 6.56 -25.75
CA TYR A 467 -12.29 6.77 -25.37
C TYR A 467 -12.45 7.94 -24.40
N GLN A 468 -11.61 7.98 -23.35
CA GLN A 468 -11.66 9.02 -22.32
C GLN A 468 -10.82 10.27 -22.66
N ARG A 469 -10.23 10.33 -23.86
CA ARG A 469 -9.35 11.40 -24.33
C ARG A 469 -8.25 11.76 -23.31
N ARG A 470 -7.55 10.75 -22.78
CA ARG A 470 -6.46 10.91 -21.80
C ARG A 470 -5.07 10.85 -22.43
N GLN A 471 -4.48 12.01 -22.68
CA GLN A 471 -3.14 12.08 -23.28
C GLN A 471 -2.03 11.56 -22.37
N ARG A 472 -2.14 11.83 -21.05
CA ARG A 472 -1.12 11.41 -20.08
C ARG A 472 -1.02 9.90 -19.92
N MET A 473 -2.01 9.11 -20.34
CA MET A 473 -1.97 7.64 -20.23
C MET A 473 -1.51 6.94 -21.51
N LEU A 474 -1.23 7.69 -22.58
CA LEU A 474 -0.77 7.12 -23.85
C LEU A 474 0.60 6.45 -23.78
N PHE A 475 1.40 6.69 -22.72
CA PHE A 475 2.67 5.99 -22.52
C PHE A 475 2.46 4.54 -22.02
N LEU A 476 1.33 4.25 -21.36
CA LEU A 476 1.12 2.97 -20.70
C LEU A 476 1.04 1.78 -21.69
N PRO A 477 0.37 1.91 -22.86
CA PRO A 477 0.43 0.89 -23.92
C PRO A 477 1.86 0.59 -24.39
N LEU A 478 2.72 1.61 -24.49
CA LEU A 478 4.12 1.42 -24.87
C LEU A 478 4.87 0.60 -23.81
N VAL A 479 4.64 0.86 -22.52
CA VAL A 479 5.30 0.12 -21.43
C VAL A 479 4.94 -1.37 -21.49
N PHE A 480 3.65 -1.71 -21.62
CA PHE A 480 3.22 -3.11 -21.73
C PHE A 480 3.77 -3.79 -22.98
N ALA A 481 3.84 -3.07 -24.10
CA ALA A 481 4.39 -3.59 -25.35
C ALA A 481 5.91 -3.82 -25.25
N VAL A 482 6.67 -2.94 -24.60
CA VAL A 482 8.11 -3.16 -24.35
C VAL A 482 8.34 -4.38 -23.46
N LEU A 483 7.51 -4.58 -22.43
CA LEU A 483 7.59 -5.76 -21.55
C LEU A 483 7.27 -7.07 -22.31
N ALA A 484 6.39 -7.04 -23.30
CA ALA A 484 6.04 -8.21 -24.11
C ALA A 484 7.11 -8.55 -25.17
N LEU A 485 7.95 -7.59 -25.55
CA LEU A 485 8.96 -7.75 -26.61
C LEU A 485 9.86 -8.99 -26.41
N PRO A 486 10.57 -9.19 -25.29
CA PRO A 486 11.48 -10.34 -25.16
C PRO A 486 10.74 -11.68 -25.30
N ILE A 487 9.56 -11.81 -24.69
CA ILE A 487 8.77 -13.03 -24.72
C ILE A 487 8.33 -13.36 -26.16
N LEU A 488 7.87 -12.35 -26.90
CA LEU A 488 7.41 -12.49 -28.28
C LEU A 488 8.56 -12.82 -29.23
N LEU A 489 9.73 -12.21 -29.07
CA LEU A 489 10.88 -12.49 -29.93
C LEU A 489 11.35 -13.95 -29.84
N PHE A 490 11.40 -14.53 -28.63
CA PHE A 490 11.86 -15.90 -28.44
C PHE A 490 10.78 -16.96 -28.68
N SER A 491 9.52 -16.65 -28.36
CA SER A 491 8.44 -17.65 -28.42
C SER A 491 7.66 -17.60 -29.74
N ARG A 492 7.38 -16.40 -30.26
CA ARG A 492 6.46 -16.16 -31.39
C ARG A 492 6.93 -14.97 -32.27
N PRO A 493 8.11 -15.04 -32.90
CA PRO A 493 8.70 -13.91 -33.62
C PRO A 493 7.83 -13.40 -34.79
N TYR A 494 7.01 -14.27 -35.39
CA TYR A 494 6.07 -13.89 -36.45
C TYR A 494 5.00 -12.88 -35.97
N VAL A 495 4.57 -12.95 -34.70
CA VAL A 495 3.61 -12.00 -34.13
C VAL A 495 4.26 -10.62 -34.00
N ALA A 496 5.52 -10.56 -33.59
CA ALA A 496 6.29 -9.32 -33.52
C ALA A 496 6.46 -8.67 -34.90
N LEU A 497 6.74 -9.47 -35.92
CA LEU A 497 6.84 -9.00 -37.31
C LEU A 497 5.50 -8.47 -37.85
N LEU A 498 4.40 -9.17 -37.61
CA LEU A 498 3.04 -8.72 -37.96
C LEU A 498 2.67 -7.41 -37.28
N ILE A 499 2.97 -7.28 -35.98
CA ILE A 499 2.79 -6.06 -35.20
C ILE A 499 3.59 -4.90 -35.85
N GLY A 500 4.86 -5.13 -36.20
CA GLY A 500 5.71 -4.15 -36.87
C GLY A 500 5.21 -3.68 -38.25
N ALA A 501 4.48 -4.54 -38.98
CA ALA A 501 3.90 -4.23 -40.28
C ALA A 501 2.51 -3.57 -40.19
N LEU A 502 1.65 -4.01 -39.26
CA LEU A 502 0.23 -3.61 -39.20
C LEU A 502 -0.05 -2.35 -38.37
N LEU A 503 0.66 -2.16 -37.25
CA LEU A 503 0.49 -0.98 -36.39
C LEU A 503 0.66 0.38 -37.07
N PRO A 504 1.59 0.59 -38.03
CA PRO A 504 1.67 1.87 -38.71
C PRO A 504 0.41 2.17 -39.55
N PHE A 505 -0.28 1.15 -40.10
CA PHE A 505 -1.58 1.35 -40.75
C PHE A 505 -2.69 1.69 -39.74
N ALA A 506 -2.69 1.05 -38.57
CA ALA A 506 -3.62 1.39 -37.49
C ALA A 506 -3.42 2.85 -37.02
N ALA A 507 -2.17 3.32 -36.97
CA ALA A 507 -1.84 4.71 -36.66
C ALA A 507 -2.42 5.69 -37.70
N VAL A 508 -2.37 5.36 -39.00
CA VAL A 508 -3.03 6.14 -40.06
C VAL A 508 -4.54 6.24 -39.81
N ALA A 509 -5.18 5.10 -39.53
CA ALA A 509 -6.63 5.04 -39.33
C ALA A 509 -7.08 5.95 -38.17
N ILE A 510 -6.40 5.86 -37.03
CA ILE A 510 -6.73 6.67 -35.85
C ILE A 510 -6.48 8.15 -36.09
N ARG A 511 -5.39 8.50 -36.78
CA ARG A 511 -5.12 9.88 -37.16
C ARG A 511 -6.23 10.48 -38.02
N ARG A 512 -6.75 9.72 -38.99
CA ARG A 512 -7.89 10.16 -39.83
C ARG A 512 -9.18 10.32 -39.01
N ILE A 513 -9.49 9.37 -38.13
CA ILE A 513 -10.67 9.42 -37.26
C ILE A 513 -10.62 10.64 -36.34
N MET A 514 -9.46 10.90 -35.72
CA MET A 514 -9.30 12.02 -34.80
C MET A 514 -9.32 13.38 -35.52
N ALA A 515 -8.69 13.48 -36.70
CA ALA A 515 -8.71 14.70 -37.51
C ALA A 515 -10.14 15.10 -37.93
N ASN A 516 -10.96 14.12 -38.34
CA ASN A 516 -12.36 14.37 -38.72
C ASN A 516 -13.21 14.82 -37.51
N ARG A 517 -12.97 14.25 -36.32
CA ARG A 517 -13.68 14.65 -35.10
C ARG A 517 -13.27 16.04 -34.60
N THR A 518 -12.02 16.45 -34.78
CA THR A 518 -11.57 17.81 -34.42
C THR A 518 -12.15 18.86 -35.38
N LEU A 519 -12.28 18.54 -36.66
CA LEU A 519 -12.90 19.43 -37.65
C LEU A 519 -14.39 19.67 -37.38
N ALA A 520 -15.12 18.64 -36.92
CA ALA A 520 -16.55 18.76 -36.57
C ALA A 520 -16.85 19.56 -35.29
N VAL A 521 -15.86 19.75 -34.40
CA VAL A 521 -16.01 20.50 -33.13
C VAL A 521 -15.43 21.91 -33.21
N SER A 522 -14.56 22.17 -34.21
CA SER A 522 -13.81 23.43 -34.34
C SER A 522 -14.57 24.56 -35.06
N GLU A 523 -15.84 24.39 -35.42
CA GLU A 523 -16.67 25.51 -35.89
C GLU A 523 -17.01 26.51 -34.78
N GLU A 524 -16.83 26.17 -33.49
CA GLU A 524 -17.25 27.04 -32.36
C GLU A 524 -16.13 27.64 -31.50
N SER A 525 -14.85 27.30 -31.64
CA SER A 525 -13.79 27.93 -30.80
C SER A 525 -12.38 27.93 -31.39
N ALA A 526 -12.17 28.75 -32.42
CA ALA A 526 -10.88 28.99 -33.03
C ALA A 526 -10.04 30.06 -32.29
N THR A 527 -9.51 29.80 -31.08
CA THR A 527 -8.54 30.76 -30.48
C THR A 527 -7.36 30.18 -29.70
N LYS A 528 -7.16 28.85 -29.62
CA LYS A 528 -5.90 28.31 -29.05
C LYS A 528 -5.30 27.21 -29.91
N SER A 529 -4.36 27.61 -30.77
CA SER A 529 -3.35 26.76 -31.40
C SER A 529 -2.40 26.16 -30.33
N GLY A 530 -2.92 25.28 -29.50
CA GLY A 530 -2.13 24.40 -28.64
C GLY A 530 -1.65 23.20 -29.45
N ARG A 531 -0.34 22.91 -29.42
CA ARG A 531 0.36 21.74 -29.98
C ARG A 531 -0.59 20.68 -30.55
N ALA A 532 -0.53 20.45 -31.87
CA ALA A 532 -1.19 19.33 -32.52
C ALA A 532 -0.94 18.06 -31.70
N THR A 533 -1.99 17.58 -31.05
CA THR A 533 -1.89 16.50 -30.08
C THR A 533 -1.84 15.20 -30.86
N LEU A 534 -0.64 14.60 -30.90
CA LEU A 534 -0.37 13.36 -31.62
C LEU A 534 -0.95 12.22 -30.79
N TRP A 535 -2.06 11.61 -31.23
CA TRP A 535 -2.65 10.44 -30.59
C TRP A 535 -2.06 9.13 -31.13
N GLU A 536 -1.46 9.21 -32.31
CA GLU A 536 -0.88 8.13 -33.09
C GLU A 536 0.50 7.67 -32.60
N TRP A 537 1.18 8.45 -31.75
CA TRP A 537 2.58 8.20 -31.39
C TRP A 537 2.84 6.83 -30.71
N PRO A 538 1.98 6.28 -29.83
CA PRO A 538 2.26 5.01 -29.18
C PRO A 538 2.25 3.86 -30.19
N LEU A 539 1.32 3.88 -31.15
CA LEU A 539 1.22 2.85 -32.18
C LEU A 539 2.44 2.86 -33.10
N VAL A 540 2.91 4.05 -33.50
CA VAL A 540 4.12 4.20 -34.31
C VAL A 540 5.35 3.74 -33.55
N ALA A 541 5.47 4.12 -32.27
CA ALA A 541 6.60 3.71 -31.43
C ALA A 541 6.63 2.19 -31.22
N ILE A 542 5.49 1.57 -30.91
CA ILE A 542 5.37 0.11 -30.75
C ILE A 542 5.67 -0.59 -32.09
N GLY A 543 5.05 -0.17 -33.19
CA GLY A 543 5.31 -0.76 -34.51
C GLY A 543 6.79 -0.69 -34.89
N LEU A 544 7.45 0.45 -34.62
CA LEU A 544 8.87 0.61 -34.93
C LEU A 544 9.74 -0.30 -34.07
N LEU A 545 9.48 -0.34 -32.75
CA LEU A 545 10.20 -1.16 -31.79
C LEU A 545 10.14 -2.64 -32.17
N TYR A 546 8.93 -3.14 -32.44
CA TYR A 546 8.72 -4.55 -32.80
C TYR A 546 9.29 -4.90 -34.18
N GLY A 547 9.11 -4.04 -35.18
CA GLY A 547 9.70 -4.25 -36.52
C GLY A 547 11.23 -4.23 -36.49
N ALA A 548 11.83 -3.30 -35.75
CA ALA A 548 13.28 -3.20 -35.58
C ALA A 548 13.85 -4.41 -34.85
N ALA A 549 13.24 -4.82 -33.74
CA ALA A 549 13.73 -5.95 -32.96
C ALA A 549 13.57 -7.28 -33.68
N ALA A 550 12.42 -7.52 -34.36
CA ALA A 550 12.22 -8.72 -35.17
C ALA A 550 13.20 -8.76 -36.35
N GLY A 551 13.37 -7.64 -37.07
CA GLY A 551 14.33 -7.55 -38.18
C GLY A 551 15.78 -7.74 -37.74
N LEU A 552 16.19 -7.19 -36.59
CA LEU A 552 17.53 -7.38 -36.04
C LEU A 552 17.78 -8.83 -35.63
N MET A 553 16.80 -9.49 -35.00
CA MET A 553 16.87 -10.90 -34.64
C MET A 553 17.02 -11.79 -35.89
N ASP A 554 16.26 -11.50 -36.95
CA ASP A 554 16.32 -12.27 -38.20
C ASP A 554 17.70 -12.15 -38.89
N VAL A 555 18.24 -10.93 -38.93
CA VAL A 555 19.61 -10.66 -39.41
C VAL A 555 20.64 -11.42 -38.58
N LEU A 556 20.55 -11.36 -37.24
CA LEU A 556 21.49 -12.01 -36.34
C LEU A 556 21.46 -13.54 -36.51
N ILE A 557 20.28 -14.15 -36.49
CA ILE A 557 20.11 -15.61 -36.63
C ILE A 557 20.64 -16.07 -37.99
N SER A 558 20.35 -15.34 -39.07
CA SER A 558 20.79 -15.69 -40.42
C SER A 558 22.32 -15.65 -40.61
N GLN A 559 23.04 -14.88 -39.79
CA GLN A 559 24.50 -14.77 -39.86
C GLN A 559 25.22 -15.92 -39.14
N TYR A 560 24.60 -16.54 -38.14
CA TYR A 560 25.21 -17.59 -37.33
C TYR A 560 24.71 -19.01 -37.65
N SER A 561 23.57 -19.15 -38.33
CA SER A 561 23.00 -20.46 -38.70
C SER A 561 23.34 -20.83 -40.15
N ALA A 562 23.73 -22.09 -40.39
CA ALA A 562 24.10 -22.60 -41.71
C ALA A 562 22.91 -22.70 -42.71
N LEU A 563 21.69 -22.43 -42.24
CA LEU A 563 20.47 -22.35 -43.02
C LEU A 563 19.86 -20.96 -42.81
N PRO A 564 19.84 -20.07 -43.82
CA PRO A 564 19.22 -18.75 -43.71
C PRO A 564 17.69 -18.90 -43.68
N GLN A 565 17.15 -19.22 -42.51
CA GLN A 565 15.71 -19.28 -42.28
C GLN A 565 15.26 -17.95 -41.70
N SER A 566 14.43 -17.26 -42.46
CA SER A 566 13.75 -16.04 -42.03
C SER A 566 12.54 -16.37 -41.15
N ILE A 567 11.99 -15.39 -40.41
CA ILE A 567 10.85 -15.60 -39.51
C ILE A 567 9.61 -16.13 -40.26
N VAL A 568 9.29 -15.54 -41.42
CA VAL A 568 8.22 -15.95 -42.33
C VAL A 568 8.55 -17.29 -42.97
N GLY A 569 9.81 -17.53 -43.32
CA GLY A 569 10.24 -18.81 -43.86
C GLY A 569 10.06 -19.97 -42.88
N ASN A 570 10.43 -19.75 -41.62
CA ASN A 570 10.24 -20.69 -40.52
C ASN A 570 8.75 -20.90 -40.20
N TRP A 571 7.93 -19.85 -40.30
CA TRP A 571 6.48 -19.94 -40.05
C TRP A 571 5.72 -20.68 -41.15
N LEU A 572 6.02 -20.41 -42.42
CA LEU A 572 5.34 -21.03 -43.58
C LEU A 572 5.97 -22.37 -44.01
N GLY A 573 7.13 -22.74 -43.46
CA GLY A 573 7.89 -23.91 -43.90
C GLY A 573 8.46 -23.76 -45.32
N VAL A 574 8.64 -22.53 -45.79
CA VAL A 574 9.13 -22.21 -47.15
C VAL A 574 10.45 -21.45 -47.06
N ILE A 575 11.34 -21.66 -48.03
CA ILE A 575 12.58 -20.88 -48.12
C ILE A 575 12.21 -19.44 -48.48
N PHE A 576 12.38 -18.53 -47.53
CA PHE A 576 12.10 -17.11 -47.70
C PHE A 576 13.32 -16.29 -47.25
N PRO A 577 13.86 -15.37 -48.07
CA PRO A 577 15.06 -14.62 -47.73
C PRO A 577 14.77 -13.45 -46.77
N VAL A 578 15.62 -13.28 -45.75
CA VAL A 578 15.56 -12.18 -44.75
C VAL A 578 15.50 -10.79 -45.39
N ALA A 579 16.24 -10.57 -46.47
CA ALA A 579 16.24 -9.30 -47.19
C ALA A 579 14.85 -8.94 -47.75
N LEU A 580 14.04 -9.94 -48.13
CA LEU A 580 12.69 -9.72 -48.65
C LEU A 580 11.70 -9.43 -47.52
N GLU A 581 11.88 -9.98 -46.31
CA GLU A 581 11.09 -9.59 -45.13
C GLU A 581 11.30 -8.12 -44.75
N LEU A 582 12.56 -7.69 -44.68
CA LEU A 582 12.92 -6.30 -44.38
C LEU A 582 12.45 -5.34 -45.49
N ALA A 583 12.47 -5.77 -46.75
CA ALA A 583 11.90 -5.00 -47.85
C ALA A 583 10.37 -4.85 -47.73
N VAL A 584 9.65 -5.92 -47.34
CA VAL A 584 8.20 -5.87 -47.09
C VAL A 584 7.88 -4.94 -45.91
N LEU A 585 8.65 -5.00 -44.82
CA LEU A 585 8.52 -4.05 -43.70
C LEU A 585 8.77 -2.60 -44.15
N SER A 586 9.83 -2.36 -44.93
CA SER A 586 10.11 -1.02 -45.48
C SER A 586 8.95 -0.51 -46.35
N LEU A 587 8.38 -1.37 -47.20
CA LEU A 587 7.24 -1.04 -48.06
C LEU A 587 5.99 -0.71 -47.24
N ALA A 588 5.70 -1.49 -46.19
CA ALA A 588 4.58 -1.23 -45.28
C ALA A 588 4.71 0.14 -44.58
N TRP A 589 5.92 0.48 -44.13
CA TRP A 589 6.21 1.80 -43.56
C TRP A 589 6.14 2.94 -44.59
N TYR A 590 6.53 2.71 -45.84
CA TYR A 590 6.41 3.71 -46.90
C TYR A 590 4.94 3.97 -47.29
N ALA A 591 4.15 2.90 -47.42
CA ALA A 591 2.73 2.98 -47.72
C ALA A 591 1.95 3.71 -46.60
N SER A 592 2.21 3.36 -45.34
CA SER A 592 1.60 4.05 -44.19
C SER A 592 2.03 5.52 -44.09
N ALA A 593 3.32 5.85 -44.34
CA ALA A 593 3.80 7.23 -44.40
C ALA A 593 3.08 8.04 -45.50
N ALA A 594 2.93 7.46 -46.71
CA ALA A 594 2.22 8.09 -47.81
C ALA A 594 0.73 8.33 -47.49
N LEU A 595 0.06 7.33 -46.88
CA LEU A 595 -1.35 7.43 -46.48
C LEU A 595 -1.58 8.43 -45.34
N ALA A 596 -0.63 8.59 -44.43
CA ALA A 596 -0.66 9.61 -43.38
C ALA A 596 -0.16 10.99 -43.86
N ARG A 597 0.58 11.08 -44.96
CA ARG A 597 1.29 12.29 -45.41
C ARG A 597 2.25 12.86 -44.35
N ILE A 598 2.97 12.01 -43.62
CA ILE A 598 3.98 12.42 -42.62
C ILE A 598 5.39 12.10 -43.12
N LYS A 599 6.21 13.14 -43.28
CA LYS A 599 7.59 13.01 -43.78
C LYS A 599 8.52 12.28 -42.81
N TRP A 600 8.33 12.43 -41.50
CA TRP A 600 9.17 11.78 -40.47
C TRP A 600 9.04 10.24 -40.43
N TRP A 601 7.94 9.66 -40.93
CA TRP A 601 7.76 8.21 -41.01
C TRP A 601 8.61 7.55 -42.12
N LEU A 602 9.26 8.35 -42.97
CA LEU A 602 10.22 7.86 -43.97
C LEU A 602 11.56 7.43 -43.35
N ILE A 603 11.85 7.81 -42.10
CA ILE A 603 13.09 7.41 -41.40
C ILE A 603 13.14 5.87 -41.19
N PRO A 604 12.10 5.22 -40.62
CA PRO A 604 12.01 3.76 -40.56
C PRO A 604 12.15 3.06 -41.92
N VAL A 605 11.57 3.63 -42.98
CA VAL A 605 11.65 3.08 -44.35
C VAL A 605 13.11 2.98 -44.80
N ILE A 606 13.87 4.07 -44.64
CA ILE A 606 15.29 4.14 -44.98
C ILE A 606 16.09 3.14 -44.13
N SER A 607 15.78 3.04 -42.84
CA SER A 607 16.47 2.13 -41.92
C SER A 607 16.30 0.67 -42.34
N PHE A 608 15.06 0.20 -42.52
CA PHE A 608 14.80 -1.19 -42.91
C PHE A 608 15.34 -1.53 -44.29
N ALA A 609 15.22 -0.62 -45.26
CA ALA A 609 15.73 -0.84 -46.61
C ALA A 609 17.26 -0.86 -46.68
N SER A 610 17.93 0.00 -45.88
CA SER A 610 19.39 -0.02 -45.76
C SER A 610 19.88 -1.36 -45.23
N VAL A 611 19.28 -1.86 -44.14
CA VAL A 611 19.66 -3.15 -43.54
C VAL A 611 19.41 -4.31 -44.50
N ALA A 612 18.28 -4.30 -45.23
CA ALA A 612 17.96 -5.33 -46.23
C ALA A 612 19.03 -5.45 -47.32
N LEU A 613 19.56 -4.32 -47.81
CA LEU A 613 20.55 -4.29 -48.89
C LEU A 613 21.96 -4.65 -48.42
N LEU A 614 22.32 -4.26 -47.18
CA LEU A 614 23.65 -4.48 -46.61
C LEU A 614 23.90 -5.93 -46.15
N LEU A 615 22.92 -6.82 -46.29
CA LEU A 615 23.08 -8.24 -45.99
C LEU A 615 24.05 -8.93 -46.98
N PRO A 616 25.08 -9.65 -46.50
CA PRO A 616 26.07 -10.29 -47.35
C PRO A 616 25.53 -11.49 -48.14
N GLY A 617 24.35 -12.02 -47.77
CA GLY A 617 23.68 -13.13 -48.46
C GLY A 617 22.90 -12.74 -49.72
N ASN A 618 22.89 -11.47 -50.11
CA ASN A 618 22.14 -11.00 -51.28
C ASN A 618 22.83 -11.42 -52.59
N GLN A 619 22.05 -11.98 -53.53
CA GLN A 619 22.56 -12.37 -54.84
C GLN A 619 22.96 -11.14 -55.69
N PHE A 620 24.09 -11.24 -56.39
CA PHE A 620 24.62 -10.17 -57.25
C PHE A 620 23.60 -9.66 -58.27
N LEU A 621 22.89 -10.57 -58.96
CA LEU A 621 21.88 -10.22 -59.96
C LEU A 621 20.71 -9.41 -59.37
N VAL A 622 20.33 -9.66 -58.11
CA VAL A 622 19.27 -8.92 -57.43
C VAL A 622 19.72 -7.49 -57.14
N LEU A 623 20.97 -7.28 -56.70
CA LEU A 623 21.50 -5.94 -56.43
C LEU A 623 21.68 -5.10 -57.71
N VAL A 624 22.16 -5.73 -58.80
CA VAL A 624 22.31 -5.10 -60.13
C VAL A 624 20.96 -4.63 -60.68
N THR A 625 19.89 -5.40 -60.48
CA THR A 625 18.55 -5.08 -60.98
C THR A 625 17.82 -4.06 -60.11
N VAL A 626 17.97 -4.12 -58.78
CA VAL A 626 17.33 -3.17 -57.84
C VAL A 626 17.86 -1.74 -58.03
N THR A 627 19.15 -1.57 -58.36
CA THR A 627 19.79 -0.26 -58.54
C THR A 627 19.12 0.65 -59.58
N PRO A 628 18.99 0.25 -60.86
CA PRO A 628 18.32 1.07 -61.88
C PRO A 628 16.82 1.21 -61.62
N VAL A 629 16.15 0.16 -61.12
CA VAL A 629 14.71 0.19 -60.83
C VAL A 629 14.38 1.20 -59.73
N ALA A 630 15.12 1.20 -58.62
CA ALA A 630 14.93 2.16 -57.53
C ALA A 630 15.23 3.61 -57.97
N ALA A 631 16.23 3.82 -58.83
CA ALA A 631 16.57 5.15 -59.36
C ALA A 631 15.47 5.72 -60.29
N ILE A 632 14.91 4.88 -61.17
CA ILE A 632 13.80 5.27 -62.07
C ILE A 632 12.54 5.58 -61.25
N LEU A 633 12.21 4.73 -60.26
CA LEU A 633 11.07 4.96 -59.37
C LEU A 633 11.26 6.23 -58.53
N GLY A 634 12.47 6.46 -57.99
CA GLY A 634 12.82 7.68 -57.27
C GLY A 634 12.64 8.92 -58.12
N PHE A 635 13.09 8.89 -59.38
CA PHE A 635 12.87 9.98 -60.34
C PHE A 635 11.39 10.23 -60.61
N GLY A 636 10.60 9.18 -60.85
CA GLY A 636 9.16 9.27 -61.06
C GLY A 636 8.42 9.89 -59.87
N VAL A 637 8.74 9.45 -58.64
CA VAL A 637 8.16 10.01 -57.41
C VAL A 637 8.59 11.46 -57.20
N SER A 638 9.85 11.81 -57.48
CA SER A 638 10.35 13.19 -57.33
C SER A 638 9.71 14.21 -58.28
N ARG A 639 9.18 13.71 -59.41
CA ARG A 639 8.45 14.51 -60.40
C ARG A 639 6.99 14.72 -60.00
N SER A 640 6.42 13.76 -59.26
CA SER A 640 4.99 13.73 -58.93
C SER A 640 4.69 14.23 -57.51
N PHE A 641 5.66 14.15 -56.61
CA PHE A 641 5.57 14.51 -55.19
C PHE A 641 6.84 15.26 -54.74
N ASP A 642 6.83 15.89 -53.55
CA ASP A 642 8.02 16.56 -53.02
C ASP A 642 9.25 15.65 -53.02
N ARG A 643 10.44 16.22 -53.29
CA ARG A 643 11.74 15.52 -53.25
C ARG A 643 11.98 14.70 -51.97
N THR A 644 11.37 15.10 -50.85
CA THR A 644 11.46 14.37 -49.57
C THR A 644 10.82 12.98 -49.63
N TRP A 645 9.83 12.73 -50.48
CA TRP A 645 9.17 11.42 -50.64
C TRP A 645 9.98 10.46 -51.53
N ALA A 646 10.86 11.00 -52.37
CA ALA A 646 11.76 10.23 -53.22
C ALA A 646 13.07 9.85 -52.50
N SER A 647 13.37 10.46 -51.34
CA SER A 647 14.66 10.25 -50.66
C SER A 647 14.93 8.79 -50.27
N PRO A 648 13.96 7.97 -49.80
CA PRO A 648 14.26 6.57 -49.48
C PRO A 648 14.66 5.76 -50.71
N LEU A 649 14.02 6.01 -51.86
CA LEU A 649 14.31 5.29 -53.11
C LEU A 649 15.69 5.63 -53.67
N TYR A 650 16.11 6.90 -53.58
CA TYR A 650 17.46 7.29 -53.96
C TYR A 650 18.53 6.70 -53.04
N ILE A 651 18.27 6.62 -51.73
CA ILE A 651 19.19 5.99 -50.77
C ILE A 651 19.32 4.49 -51.03
N VAL A 652 18.20 3.81 -51.33
CA VAL A 652 18.17 2.39 -51.73
C VAL A 652 19.01 2.18 -52.99
N ALA A 653 18.86 3.00 -54.04
CA ALA A 653 19.63 2.89 -55.27
C ALA A 653 21.14 3.11 -55.05
N LEU A 654 21.51 4.06 -54.19
CA LEU A 654 22.91 4.31 -53.84
C LEU A 654 23.52 3.13 -53.07
N LEU A 655 22.83 2.62 -52.06
CA LEU A 655 23.30 1.51 -51.24
C LEU A 655 23.38 0.19 -52.02
N SER A 656 22.43 -0.07 -52.92
CA SER A 656 22.46 -1.25 -53.78
C SER A 656 23.63 -1.18 -54.77
N ALA A 657 23.94 0.00 -55.33
CA ALA A 657 25.10 0.19 -56.20
C ALA A 657 26.43 -0.10 -55.47
N ILE A 658 26.56 0.40 -54.24
CA ILE A 658 27.74 0.16 -53.40
C ILE A 658 27.89 -1.34 -53.10
N MET A 659 26.82 -2.00 -52.64
CA MET A 659 26.84 -3.44 -52.35
C MET A 659 27.08 -4.30 -53.58
N THR A 660 26.57 -3.90 -54.75
CA THR A 660 26.87 -4.56 -56.03
C THR A 660 28.37 -4.57 -56.31
N GLY A 661 29.04 -3.44 -56.09
CA GLY A 661 30.50 -3.34 -56.25
C GLY A 661 31.27 -4.22 -55.27
N ILE A 662 30.86 -4.25 -54.00
CA ILE A 662 31.49 -5.07 -52.95
C ILE A 662 31.32 -6.57 -53.24
N VAL A 663 30.11 -7.03 -53.56
CA VAL A 663 29.81 -8.44 -53.85
C VAL A 663 30.48 -8.89 -55.15
N GLY A 664 30.51 -8.03 -56.18
CA GLY A 664 31.21 -8.30 -57.43
C GLY A 664 32.72 -8.47 -57.23
N TYR A 665 33.34 -7.63 -56.39
CA TYR A 665 34.76 -7.74 -56.05
C TYR A 665 35.09 -9.03 -55.28
N GLN A 666 34.20 -9.47 -54.38
CA GLN A 666 34.41 -10.67 -53.56
C GLN A 666 34.19 -11.99 -54.33
N ASN A 667 33.37 -11.99 -55.38
CA ASN A 667 33.07 -13.18 -56.19
C ASN A 667 33.31 -12.94 -57.70
N PRO A 668 34.58 -12.96 -58.16
CA PRO A 668 34.93 -12.65 -59.55
C PRO A 668 34.32 -13.60 -60.59
N ALA A 669 33.90 -14.81 -60.19
CA ALA A 669 33.23 -15.77 -61.07
C ALA A 669 31.84 -15.32 -61.55
N HIS A 670 31.16 -14.42 -60.83
CA HIS A 670 29.83 -13.91 -61.22
C HIS A 670 29.88 -12.72 -62.19
N ILE A 671 31.05 -12.10 -62.36
CA ILE A 671 31.30 -11.06 -63.38
C ILE A 671 31.41 -11.70 -64.78
N ALA A 672 31.68 -13.00 -64.86
CA ALA A 672 31.86 -13.76 -66.10
C ALA A 672 30.54 -14.19 -66.80
N HIS A 673 29.41 -13.56 -66.50
CA HIS A 673 28.19 -13.71 -67.31
C HIS A 673 28.24 -12.77 -68.54
N PRO A 674 27.82 -13.21 -69.74
CA PRO A 674 28.13 -12.54 -71.01
C PRO A 674 27.46 -11.18 -71.24
N TRP A 675 26.69 -10.68 -70.27
CA TRP A 675 25.96 -9.41 -70.35
C TRP A 675 26.71 -8.24 -69.69
N VAL A 676 27.80 -8.49 -68.95
CA VAL A 676 28.67 -7.44 -68.43
C VAL A 676 29.83 -7.25 -69.40
N GLY A 677 29.53 -6.58 -70.52
CA GLY A 677 30.55 -6.17 -71.48
C GLY A 677 31.44 -5.07 -70.89
N LYS A 678 32.76 -5.36 -70.86
CA LYS A 678 33.91 -4.45 -70.74
C LYS A 678 33.90 -3.40 -69.61
N GLU A 679 34.90 -3.55 -68.75
CA GLU A 679 35.48 -2.74 -67.67
C GLU A 679 35.40 -1.19 -67.68
N GLU A 680 34.75 -0.50 -68.61
CA GLU A 680 34.82 0.97 -68.71
C GLU A 680 33.54 1.74 -68.32
N GLN A 681 32.39 1.07 -68.09
CA GLN A 681 31.10 1.79 -68.01
C GLN A 681 30.47 1.96 -66.62
N PHE A 682 31.04 1.34 -65.58
CA PHE A 682 30.52 1.42 -64.21
C PHE A 682 30.77 2.76 -63.46
N PRO A 683 31.88 3.51 -63.67
CA PRO A 683 32.11 4.76 -62.93
C PRO A 683 31.18 5.90 -63.33
N GLU A 684 30.73 5.96 -64.59
CA GLU A 684 29.93 7.08 -65.11
C GLU A 684 28.50 7.12 -64.54
N VAL A 685 27.86 5.98 -64.32
CA VAL A 685 26.47 5.93 -63.81
C VAL A 685 26.42 6.38 -62.34
N CYS A 686 27.38 5.95 -61.51
CA CYS A 686 27.51 6.41 -60.12
C CYS A 686 27.80 7.92 -60.03
N LEU A 687 28.69 8.45 -60.89
CA LEU A 687 28.98 9.89 -60.94
C LEU A 687 27.78 10.72 -61.40
N THR A 688 26.95 10.18 -62.31
CA THR A 688 25.76 10.87 -62.82
C THR A 688 24.68 10.98 -61.75
N ILE A 689 24.46 9.94 -60.95
CA ILE A 689 23.48 9.94 -59.84
C ILE A 689 23.91 10.90 -58.70
N LEU A 690 25.22 10.97 -58.40
CA LEU A 690 25.77 11.93 -57.43
C LEU A 690 25.67 13.38 -57.93
N ARG A 691 25.92 13.65 -59.22
CA ARG A 691 25.79 15.00 -59.82
C ARG A 691 24.37 15.56 -59.76
N TYR A 692 23.34 14.73 -59.96
CA TYR A 692 21.95 15.17 -59.92
C TYR A 692 21.40 15.38 -58.50
N SER A 693 22.00 14.73 -57.50
CA SER A 693 21.52 14.79 -56.11
C SER A 693 21.92 16.07 -55.35
N PHE A 694 22.99 16.77 -55.78
CA PHE A 694 23.57 17.90 -55.03
C PHE A 694 23.55 19.28 -55.73
N CYS A 695 23.13 19.39 -57.00
CA CYS A 695 23.13 20.67 -57.70
C CYS A 695 21.82 21.46 -57.53
N ARG A 696 21.92 22.70 -57.04
CA ARG A 696 20.82 23.69 -57.02
C ARG A 696 20.96 24.57 -58.27
N CYS A 697 19.97 24.55 -59.16
CA CYS A 697 19.93 25.46 -60.30
C CYS A 697 19.26 26.77 -59.85
N ILE A 698 20.01 27.86 -59.82
CA ILE A 698 19.48 29.22 -59.63
C ILE A 698 19.58 29.89 -61.01
N ILE A 699 18.46 30.41 -61.48
CA ILE A 699 18.37 31.16 -62.74
C ILE A 699 18.34 32.63 -62.35
N ASP A 700 19.34 33.40 -62.77
CA ASP A 700 19.30 34.86 -62.66
C ASP A 700 18.63 35.49 -63.87
N GLY A 701 18.09 36.70 -63.68
CA GLY A 701 17.19 37.44 -64.58
C GLY A 701 17.72 37.80 -65.97
N HIS A 702 18.85 37.26 -66.41
CA HIS A 702 19.38 37.37 -67.78
C HIS A 702 19.59 36.02 -68.49
N GLY A 703 19.04 34.92 -67.96
CA GLY A 703 18.92 33.67 -68.74
C GLY A 703 20.21 32.86 -68.91
N GLN A 704 21.23 33.08 -68.09
CA GLN A 704 22.38 32.17 -67.97
C GLN A 704 22.22 31.25 -66.74
N ARG A 705 22.47 29.95 -66.93
CA ARG A 705 22.44 28.94 -65.87
C ARG A 705 23.84 28.81 -65.26
N PHE A 706 23.97 29.08 -63.96
CA PHE A 706 25.18 28.75 -63.21
C PHE A 706 24.93 27.55 -62.28
N TYR A 707 25.87 26.62 -62.26
CA TYR A 707 25.87 25.48 -61.34
C TYR A 707 26.77 25.82 -60.14
N HIS A 708 26.17 26.00 -58.97
CA HIS A 708 26.92 26.22 -57.74
C HIS A 708 27.03 24.90 -56.96
N CYS A 709 28.24 24.31 -56.92
CA CYS A 709 28.57 23.21 -56.03
C CYS A 709 28.93 23.75 -54.64
N LYS A 710 28.45 23.09 -53.57
CA LYS A 710 28.69 23.46 -52.17
C LYS A 710 29.56 22.39 -51.47
N SER A 711 30.75 22.12 -52.01
CA SER A 711 31.77 21.27 -51.36
C SER A 711 33.16 21.49 -51.98
N PRO A 712 34.23 21.71 -51.20
CA PRO A 712 35.53 22.17 -51.72
C PRO A 712 36.50 21.03 -52.13
N LEU A 713 36.02 19.83 -52.50
CA LEU A 713 36.86 18.62 -52.64
C LEU A 713 36.89 17.96 -54.03
N LEU A 714 36.55 18.67 -55.13
CA LEU A 714 36.68 18.14 -56.49
C LEU A 714 37.39 19.14 -57.41
N PRO A 715 38.51 18.77 -58.08
CA PRO A 715 39.21 19.66 -58.99
C PRO A 715 38.44 19.81 -60.32
N CYS A 716 38.47 21.02 -60.87
CA CYS A 716 37.96 21.33 -62.21
C CYS A 716 38.82 20.65 -63.28
N CYS A 717 38.19 20.03 -64.28
CA CYS A 717 38.87 19.62 -65.50
C CYS A 717 38.21 20.31 -66.71
N ASN A 718 39.08 20.72 -67.64
CA ASN A 718 38.95 21.83 -68.57
C ASN A 718 37.87 21.73 -69.67
N ASP A 719 37.50 22.93 -70.14
CA ASP A 719 36.82 23.24 -71.38
C ASP A 719 37.48 22.60 -72.61
N ALA A 720 36.94 21.48 -73.11
CA ALA A 720 37.26 21.01 -74.48
C ALA A 720 36.23 20.09 -75.15
N LEU A 721 35.19 19.60 -74.45
CA LEU A 721 34.30 18.54 -74.98
C LEU A 721 32.86 18.96 -75.30
N CYS A 722 32.51 20.26 -75.20
CA CYS A 722 31.15 20.74 -75.49
C CYS A 722 30.91 21.33 -76.89
N ALA A 723 31.87 21.22 -77.83
CA ALA A 723 31.73 21.80 -79.17
C ALA A 723 31.31 20.81 -80.29
N GLY A 724 31.06 19.53 -79.98
CA GLY A 724 30.90 18.48 -81.01
C GLY A 724 29.48 18.10 -81.44
N SER A 725 28.41 18.60 -80.80
CA SER A 725 27.08 17.97 -80.89
C SER A 725 25.93 18.87 -81.40
N LEU A 726 26.21 20.00 -82.05
CA LEU A 726 25.16 20.96 -82.48
C LEU A 726 25.16 21.28 -83.98
N ARG A 727 25.64 20.35 -84.83
CA ARG A 727 25.61 20.54 -86.30
C ARG A 727 25.32 19.25 -87.06
N ARG A 728 24.12 18.67 -86.87
CA ARG A 728 23.46 17.75 -87.82
C ARG A 728 21.99 17.53 -87.41
N SER A 729 21.15 18.50 -87.73
CA SER A 729 19.69 18.38 -87.90
C SER A 729 19.18 19.67 -88.53
N ALA A 730 19.58 19.87 -89.78
CA ALA A 730 19.00 20.83 -90.72
C ALA A 730 19.39 20.38 -92.14
N LEU A 731 18.78 19.28 -92.57
CA LEU A 731 18.39 18.86 -93.93
C LEU A 731 17.84 17.44 -93.86
#